data_AF-A0A6M1E3Q7-F1
#
_entry.id   AF-A0A6M1E3Q7-F1
#
_cell.length_a   1.000
_cell.length_b   1.000
_cell.length_c   1.000
_cell.angle_alpha   90.00
_cell.angle_beta   90.00
_cell.angle_gamma   90.00
#
_symmetry.space_group_name_H-M   'P 1'
#
loop_
_entity.id
_entity.type
_entity.pdbx_description
1 polymer ?
#
loop_
_entity_poly.entity_id
_entity_poly.type
_entity_poly.pdbx_seq_one_letter_code
_entity_poly.pdbx_strand_id
1 'polypeptide(L)'
;MNIQRNKSTTVEPDMVEVKGDKSYLDGVNDRKYFGGKALKITGTNSSIKFSITGDEITLIQGIERDNSCASEIEVYIDGVLHDTMNNWNNSPIGIDRLEFAGDGTTKQFDLGRAFTFGHQIRLNDKFLKGDHNKGGYGGGAIPNDLDYLVIRKYGTDKNGDPEVHHWISLKNAPVKGDKVEITFSYGEEITYEKTTIGKSSKGELESPFGDGDVSFDITRPTRVSSGLDFRETDDRAIKTYRFDNSKKREVELKIKGNYKGTKGIPYFIFNFATNRFFHFQNAGIGGWKLTFFNNPKEFHRGYKKIAAFSPDILYFETTPNDDWGVKGYKLYTEYPNFSLPELQSIRTLPIKSMQYNAGSDTYNFQKWVGKIDKITPNTVTFLTDSQHKIDTPPQKGDYVFVGGYYSNNKEYVVRKVEKYDKTTHQIFFDRPITPDELIYKDISVLQGMEVRVRSFAAFEKEFREFIGHIRKLKPEITITTMVNPLPIIGARELWGYWDLMNDIARETAVENLEIKPFYDYQYSQTRDKEVFVDASTLKANPLTGYMEAKINGLDGKNRQNYEVIVNGKDVYGSDAVVRNPYAYGVDTDLKKEELNMDYRKEGVRAKQKINQKMELVFLKNPPKSGQIHIRFSTKNWSGDGCHVRTGDEGSKIYGAIYYDYFSKFISNLK
;
A
#
# COMPACT_ATOMS: atom_id res chain seq x y z
N MET A 1 6.72 -14.39 2.50
CA MET A 1 7.83 -14.66 3.46
C MET A 1 7.36 -15.34 4.75
N ASN A 2 6.56 -14.71 5.62
CA ASN A 2 6.14 -15.34 6.89
C ASN A 2 5.39 -16.66 6.70
N ILE A 3 4.54 -16.76 5.68
CA ILE A 3 3.86 -18.01 5.31
C ILE A 3 4.90 -19.12 5.02
N GLN A 4 5.89 -18.84 4.16
CA GLN A 4 6.97 -19.76 3.84
C GLN A 4 7.68 -20.25 5.11
N ARG A 5 8.18 -19.34 5.97
CA ARG A 5 8.90 -19.67 7.20
C ARG A 5 8.08 -20.48 8.20
N ASN A 6 6.77 -20.24 8.30
CA ASN A 6 5.94 -20.82 9.36
C ASN A 6 5.16 -22.07 8.92
N LYS A 7 5.07 -22.34 7.61
CA LYS A 7 4.33 -23.51 7.05
C LYS A 7 5.22 -24.57 6.44
N SER A 8 6.52 -24.32 6.42
CA SER A 8 7.49 -25.24 5.85
C SER A 8 8.75 -25.23 6.70
N THR A 9 9.49 -26.33 6.66
CA THR A 9 10.88 -26.31 7.10
C THR A 9 11.65 -25.52 6.05
N THR A 10 12.09 -24.31 6.38
CA THR A 10 12.90 -23.46 5.51
C THR A 10 14.33 -23.43 6.03
N VAL A 11 15.30 -23.75 5.17
CA VAL A 11 16.73 -23.68 5.45
C VAL A 11 17.27 -22.42 4.77
N GLU A 12 17.69 -21.46 5.58
CA GLU A 12 18.21 -20.17 5.13
C GLU A 12 19.76 -20.17 5.03
N PRO A 13 20.39 -19.17 4.40
CA PRO A 13 21.84 -19.15 4.15
C PRO A 13 22.76 -19.29 5.37
N ASP A 14 22.28 -18.97 6.57
CA ASP A 14 23.00 -19.13 7.83
C ASP A 14 22.77 -20.48 8.53
N MET A 15 21.91 -21.33 7.97
CA MET A 15 21.56 -22.65 8.51
C MET A 15 22.30 -23.80 7.81
N VAL A 16 23.28 -23.49 6.97
CA VAL A 16 23.99 -24.49 6.16
C VAL A 16 25.46 -24.58 6.53
N GLU A 17 26.02 -25.78 6.41
CA GLU A 17 27.45 -26.01 6.47
C GLU A 17 28.07 -25.77 5.09
N VAL A 18 29.26 -25.19 5.06
CA VAL A 18 29.92 -24.80 3.81
C VAL A 18 31.34 -25.32 3.78
N LYS A 19 31.70 -25.91 2.65
CA LYS A 19 33.08 -26.25 2.29
C LYS A 19 33.53 -25.37 1.12
N GLY A 20 34.68 -24.72 1.24
CA GLY A 20 35.26 -23.84 0.23
C GLY A 20 35.01 -22.36 0.49
N ASP A 21 35.35 -21.52 -0.49
CA ASP A 21 35.21 -20.07 -0.39
C ASP A 21 33.74 -19.65 -0.42
N LYS A 22 33.38 -18.71 0.46
CA LYS A 22 32.00 -18.25 0.62
C LYS A 22 31.89 -16.75 0.86
N SER A 23 30.77 -16.17 0.44
CA SER A 23 30.39 -14.78 0.72
C SER A 23 28.88 -14.67 0.88
N TYR A 24 28.42 -13.80 1.80
CA TYR A 24 27.01 -13.49 1.95
C TYR A 24 26.63 -12.31 1.05
N LEU A 25 25.45 -12.40 0.45
CA LEU A 25 24.80 -11.35 -0.33
C LEU A 25 23.62 -10.84 0.48
N ASP A 26 23.83 -9.84 1.34
CA ASP A 26 22.85 -9.37 2.33
C ASP A 26 22.76 -7.83 2.42
N GLY A 27 23.17 -7.14 1.37
CA GLY A 27 23.12 -5.68 1.30
C GLY A 27 21.73 -5.13 0.94
N VAL A 28 21.60 -3.80 0.98
CA VAL A 28 20.41 -3.10 0.44
C VAL A 28 20.10 -3.42 -1.03
N ASN A 29 21.09 -3.98 -1.72
CA ASN A 29 21.10 -4.38 -3.12
C ASN A 29 20.58 -5.81 -3.35
N ASP A 30 20.39 -6.59 -2.30
CA ASP A 30 20.07 -8.03 -2.38
C ASP A 30 18.61 -8.31 -2.01
N ARG A 31 17.78 -7.26 -1.99
CA ARG A 31 16.35 -7.32 -1.64
C ARG A 31 15.50 -8.20 -2.55
N LYS A 32 16.00 -8.59 -3.73
CA LYS A 32 15.34 -9.53 -4.65
C LYS A 32 15.46 -11.00 -4.19
N TYR A 33 16.34 -11.29 -3.24
CA TYR A 33 16.43 -12.59 -2.59
C TYR A 33 15.42 -12.72 -1.45
N PHE A 34 15.00 -13.95 -1.15
CA PHE A 34 14.15 -14.22 0.00
C PHE A 34 14.82 -13.72 1.29
N GLY A 35 14.08 -12.92 2.08
CA GLY A 35 14.62 -12.30 3.29
C GLY A 35 15.72 -11.25 3.04
N GLY A 36 16.01 -10.91 1.78
CA GLY A 36 17.09 -10.01 1.39
C GLY A 36 18.50 -10.58 1.58
N LYS A 37 18.64 -11.92 1.63
CA LYS A 37 19.91 -12.60 1.91
C LYS A 37 20.11 -13.84 1.04
N ALA A 38 21.34 -14.05 0.56
CA ALA A 38 21.79 -15.28 -0.08
C ALA A 38 23.25 -15.61 0.30
N LEU A 39 23.70 -16.82 -0.03
CA LEU A 39 25.07 -17.29 0.17
C LEU A 39 25.67 -17.72 -1.16
N LYS A 40 26.77 -17.09 -1.58
CA LYS A 40 27.55 -17.49 -2.74
C LYS A 40 28.73 -18.34 -2.29
N ILE A 41 28.87 -19.53 -2.89
CA ILE A 41 30.08 -20.36 -2.80
C ILE A 41 30.79 -20.40 -4.16
N THR A 42 32.12 -20.53 -4.16
CA THR A 42 32.92 -20.53 -5.39
C THR A 42 33.97 -21.62 -5.39
N GLY A 43 34.35 -22.09 -6.58
CA GLY A 43 35.39 -23.09 -6.79
C GLY A 43 34.87 -24.51 -6.93
N THR A 44 35.59 -25.32 -7.71
CA THR A 44 35.30 -26.75 -7.88
C THR A 44 35.45 -27.49 -6.55
N ASN A 45 34.54 -28.43 -6.28
CA ASN A 45 34.41 -29.18 -5.03
C ASN A 45 33.99 -28.37 -3.79
N SER A 46 33.67 -27.09 -3.93
CA SER A 46 32.96 -26.35 -2.89
C SER A 46 31.54 -26.90 -2.76
N SER A 47 31.03 -26.97 -1.53
CA SER A 47 29.71 -27.54 -1.28
C SER A 47 28.96 -26.88 -0.12
N ILE A 48 27.65 -27.02 -0.17
CA ILE A 48 26.69 -26.63 0.86
C ILE A 48 26.01 -27.89 1.36
N LYS A 49 25.96 -28.08 2.69
CA LYS A 49 25.29 -29.20 3.35
C LYS A 49 24.24 -28.71 4.32
N PHE A 50 23.09 -29.38 4.33
CA PHE A 50 22.03 -29.14 5.30
C PHE A 50 21.10 -30.33 5.41
N SER A 51 20.35 -30.37 6.50
CA SER A 51 19.29 -31.35 6.69
C SER A 51 17.92 -30.70 6.59
N ILE A 52 16.96 -31.39 5.97
CA ILE A 52 15.58 -30.92 5.85
C ILE A 52 14.61 -32.08 6.04
N THR A 53 13.51 -31.85 6.75
CA THR A 53 12.50 -32.89 7.00
C THR A 53 11.29 -32.68 6.11
N GLY A 54 10.96 -33.67 5.29
CA GLY A 54 9.79 -33.64 4.41
C GLY A 54 9.84 -34.70 3.32
N ASP A 55 8.81 -34.67 2.50
CA ASP A 55 8.59 -35.45 1.28
C ASP A 55 8.77 -34.60 0.01
N GLU A 56 9.16 -33.34 0.16
CA GLU A 56 9.58 -32.46 -0.92
C GLU A 56 10.85 -31.70 -0.49
N ILE A 57 11.71 -31.39 -1.44
CA ILE A 57 12.84 -30.47 -1.29
C ILE A 57 12.79 -29.52 -2.48
N THR A 58 12.55 -28.24 -2.21
CA THR A 58 12.64 -27.19 -3.21
C THR A 58 13.85 -26.31 -2.91
N LEU A 59 14.76 -26.21 -3.89
CA LEU A 59 15.96 -25.39 -3.85
C LEU A 59 15.72 -24.10 -4.64
N ILE A 60 16.14 -22.97 -4.08
CA ILE A 60 16.07 -21.66 -4.71
C ILE A 60 17.49 -21.11 -4.84
N GLN A 61 17.88 -20.77 -6.06
CA GLN A 61 19.21 -20.25 -6.38
C GLN A 61 19.17 -18.81 -6.95
N GLY A 62 20.29 -18.11 -6.82
CA GLY A 62 20.59 -16.93 -7.64
C GLY A 62 21.39 -17.32 -8.89
N ILE A 63 21.07 -16.69 -10.01
CA ILE A 63 21.80 -16.86 -11.27
C ILE A 63 22.24 -15.48 -11.77
N GLU A 64 23.55 -15.29 -11.85
CA GLU A 64 24.16 -14.06 -12.33
C GLU A 64 23.83 -13.79 -13.79
N ARG A 65 23.92 -12.52 -14.18
CA ARG A 65 23.62 -12.04 -15.54
C ARG A 65 24.49 -12.70 -16.60
N ASP A 66 25.77 -12.88 -16.26
CA ASP A 66 26.79 -13.36 -17.17
C ASP A 66 27.12 -14.83 -16.92
N ASN A 67 27.39 -15.55 -18.00
CA ASN A 67 27.63 -17.00 -17.97
C ASN A 67 29.13 -17.35 -17.87
N SER A 68 30.06 -16.41 -17.81
CA SER A 68 31.51 -16.72 -17.77
C SER A 68 31.92 -17.62 -16.61
N CYS A 69 31.16 -17.58 -15.51
CA CYS A 69 31.38 -18.36 -14.30
C CYS A 69 30.29 -19.43 -14.07
N ALA A 70 29.44 -19.72 -15.06
CA ALA A 70 28.38 -20.70 -14.93
C ALA A 70 28.95 -22.10 -14.61
N SER A 71 28.25 -22.83 -13.75
CA SER A 71 28.71 -24.06 -13.11
C SER A 71 27.67 -25.17 -13.21
N GLU A 72 28.17 -26.39 -13.08
CA GLU A 72 27.38 -27.60 -12.90
C GLU A 72 27.41 -27.99 -11.41
N ILE A 73 26.24 -28.23 -10.83
CA ILE A 73 26.04 -28.51 -9.40
C ILE A 73 25.45 -29.91 -9.28
N GLU A 74 26.17 -30.80 -8.60
CA GLU A 74 25.70 -32.12 -8.19
C GLU A 74 24.80 -31.97 -6.95
N VAL A 75 23.62 -32.57 -7.01
CA VAL A 75 22.63 -32.57 -5.93
C VAL A 75 22.60 -33.97 -5.32
N TYR A 76 23.21 -34.11 -4.15
CA TYR A 76 23.20 -35.34 -3.38
C TYR A 76 22.07 -35.31 -2.34
N ILE A 77 21.34 -36.41 -2.22
CA ILE A 77 20.28 -36.60 -1.23
C ILE A 77 20.51 -37.93 -0.55
N ASP A 78 20.62 -37.92 0.78
CA ASP A 78 20.98 -39.09 1.60
C ASP A 78 22.30 -39.75 1.13
N GLY A 79 23.25 -38.92 0.67
CA GLY A 79 24.57 -39.35 0.18
C GLY A 79 24.57 -39.92 -1.25
N VAL A 80 23.42 -40.00 -1.92
CA VAL A 80 23.29 -40.50 -3.30
C VAL A 80 23.16 -39.32 -4.26
N LEU A 81 23.90 -39.33 -5.36
CA LEU A 81 23.72 -38.36 -6.44
C LEU A 81 22.32 -38.52 -7.03
N HIS A 82 21.46 -37.52 -6.80
CA HIS A 82 20.06 -37.55 -7.18
C HIS A 82 19.82 -36.83 -8.51
N ASP A 83 20.47 -35.68 -8.70
CA ASP A 83 20.32 -34.85 -9.89
C ASP A 83 21.57 -33.99 -10.11
N THR A 84 21.64 -33.37 -11.29
CA THR A 84 22.61 -32.34 -11.61
C THR A 84 21.87 -31.11 -12.13
N MET A 85 22.12 -29.96 -11.52
CA MET A 85 21.57 -28.66 -11.94
C MET A 85 22.69 -27.71 -12.40
N ASN A 86 22.31 -26.55 -12.93
CA ASN A 86 23.25 -25.51 -13.34
C ASN A 86 22.67 -24.12 -13.08
N ASN A 87 23.54 -23.11 -13.16
CA ASN A 87 23.18 -21.70 -13.10
C ASN A 87 23.50 -21.01 -14.44
N TRP A 88 23.17 -21.67 -15.55
CA TRP A 88 23.24 -21.03 -16.86
C TRP A 88 22.07 -20.09 -17.06
N ASN A 89 22.35 -18.81 -17.29
CA ASN A 89 21.36 -17.80 -17.57
C ASN A 89 20.97 -17.82 -19.05
N ASN A 90 19.70 -18.06 -19.33
CA ASN A 90 19.16 -18.07 -20.71
C ASN A 90 18.64 -16.71 -21.16
N SER A 91 18.64 -15.69 -20.29
CA SER A 91 18.23 -14.34 -20.66
C SER A 91 19.27 -13.67 -21.57
N PRO A 92 18.85 -12.80 -22.51
CA PRO A 92 19.78 -12.09 -23.37
C PRO A 92 20.80 -11.25 -22.58
N ILE A 93 22.06 -11.32 -22.99
CA ILE A 93 23.15 -10.46 -22.52
C ILE A 93 23.89 -9.88 -23.73
N GLY A 94 24.27 -8.61 -23.65
CA GLY A 94 24.98 -7.97 -24.74
C GLY A 94 25.23 -6.48 -24.53
N ILE A 95 25.60 -5.81 -25.61
CA ILE A 95 25.84 -4.39 -25.69
C ILE A 95 25.04 -3.85 -26.86
N ASP A 96 24.29 -2.78 -26.64
CA ASP A 96 23.58 -2.04 -27.68
C ASP A 96 24.15 -0.63 -27.80
N ARG A 97 24.04 -0.07 -29.01
CA ARG A 97 24.33 1.32 -29.33
C ARG A 97 23.12 1.93 -30.03
N LEU A 98 22.64 3.04 -29.49
CA LEU A 98 21.53 3.82 -30.03
C LEU A 98 21.98 5.24 -30.33
N GLU A 99 21.40 5.83 -31.37
CA GLU A 99 21.63 7.22 -31.75
C GLU A 99 20.30 7.94 -31.92
N PHE A 100 20.18 9.11 -31.31
CA PHE A 100 19.01 9.97 -31.41
C PHE A 100 19.42 11.36 -31.86
N ALA A 101 18.52 12.06 -32.55
CA ALA A 101 18.69 13.46 -32.89
C ALA A 101 17.92 14.34 -31.90
N GLY A 102 18.54 15.42 -31.44
CA GLY A 102 17.89 16.45 -30.66
C GLY A 102 16.87 17.22 -31.49
N ASP A 103 15.75 17.57 -30.87
CA ASP A 103 14.67 18.36 -31.45
C ASP A 103 14.37 19.66 -30.66
N GLY A 104 15.06 19.88 -29.54
CA GLY A 104 14.86 21.01 -28.62
C GLY A 104 13.79 20.80 -27.55
N THR A 105 13.07 19.68 -27.55
CA THR A 105 11.91 19.43 -26.68
C THR A 105 11.92 18.08 -25.98
N THR A 106 12.40 17.03 -26.64
CA THR A 106 12.44 15.65 -26.14
C THR A 106 13.53 15.50 -25.09
N LYS A 107 13.16 14.98 -23.92
CA LYS A 107 14.07 14.72 -22.79
C LYS A 107 14.22 13.24 -22.45
N GLN A 108 13.38 12.38 -23.03
CA GLN A 108 13.31 10.97 -22.70
C GLN A 108 13.57 10.14 -23.94
N PHE A 109 14.50 9.20 -23.86
CA PHE A 109 14.91 8.33 -24.96
C PHE A 109 14.81 6.87 -24.53
N ASP A 110 14.07 6.07 -25.29
CA ASP A 110 13.84 4.65 -25.02
C ASP A 110 15.11 3.83 -25.32
N LEU A 111 15.51 2.95 -24.41
CA LEU A 111 16.62 2.01 -24.65
C LEU A 111 16.16 0.68 -25.25
N GLY A 112 14.85 0.50 -25.45
CA GLY A 112 14.26 -0.67 -26.11
C GLY A 112 14.22 -1.95 -25.28
N ARG A 113 14.64 -1.90 -24.00
CA ARG A 113 14.62 -3.03 -23.05
C ARG A 113 14.90 -2.60 -21.60
N ALA A 114 14.51 -3.43 -20.64
CA ALA A 114 14.89 -3.30 -19.23
C ALA A 114 16.28 -3.92 -18.94
N PHE A 115 16.69 -3.88 -17.67
CA PHE A 115 17.93 -4.49 -17.16
C PHE A 115 19.21 -3.99 -17.82
N THR A 116 19.22 -2.74 -18.27
CA THR A 116 20.41 -2.09 -18.83
C THR A 116 21.31 -1.55 -17.74
N PHE A 117 22.62 -1.56 -17.99
CA PHE A 117 23.68 -1.10 -17.08
C PHE A 117 24.90 -0.62 -17.89
N GLY A 118 25.89 -0.04 -17.22
CA GLY A 118 27.12 0.41 -17.87
C GLY A 118 26.91 1.51 -18.90
N HIS A 119 25.92 2.40 -18.68
CA HIS A 119 25.53 3.44 -19.62
C HIS A 119 26.66 4.44 -19.88
N GLN A 120 26.95 4.65 -21.15
CA GLN A 120 27.85 5.70 -21.65
C GLN A 120 27.04 6.55 -22.62
N ILE A 121 26.80 7.80 -22.24
CA ILE A 121 25.98 8.73 -23.01
C ILE A 121 26.84 9.90 -23.44
N ARG A 122 26.80 10.22 -24.73
CA ARG A 122 27.41 11.41 -25.31
C ARG A 122 26.34 12.30 -25.90
N LEU A 123 26.44 13.59 -25.61
CA LEU A 123 25.73 14.65 -26.30
C LEU A 123 26.77 15.38 -27.16
N ASN A 124 26.70 15.19 -28.47
CA ASN A 124 27.77 15.48 -29.42
C ASN A 124 29.07 14.78 -28.93
N ASP A 125 30.13 15.52 -28.67
CA ASP A 125 31.41 14.96 -28.20
C ASP A 125 31.56 14.94 -26.67
N LYS A 126 30.53 15.37 -25.92
CA LYS A 126 30.58 15.48 -24.45
C LYS A 126 29.94 14.28 -23.78
N PHE A 127 30.70 13.56 -22.95
CA PHE A 127 30.15 12.57 -22.04
C PHE A 127 29.28 13.20 -20.96
N LEU A 128 28.11 12.61 -20.75
CA LEU A 128 27.17 12.98 -19.69
C LEU A 128 27.35 12.07 -18.47
N LYS A 129 27.12 12.63 -17.29
CA LYS A 129 27.12 11.90 -16.02
C LYS A 129 25.69 11.53 -15.62
N GLY A 130 25.45 10.27 -15.28
CA GLY A 130 24.15 9.81 -14.80
C GLY A 130 24.23 8.54 -13.99
N ASP A 131 23.08 8.12 -13.47
CA ASP A 131 22.91 6.91 -12.66
C ASP A 131 21.48 6.37 -12.84
N HIS A 132 21.23 5.15 -12.37
CA HIS A 132 19.86 4.66 -12.20
C HIS A 132 19.10 5.53 -11.20
N ASN A 133 17.83 5.80 -11.48
CA ASN A 133 16.96 6.45 -10.51
C ASN A 133 16.83 5.56 -9.28
N LYS A 134 17.12 6.11 -8.10
CA LYS A 134 16.98 5.44 -6.80
C LYS A 134 15.86 6.06 -5.94
N GLY A 135 15.12 7.02 -6.48
CA GLY A 135 14.07 7.76 -5.77
C GLY A 135 12.85 6.91 -5.43
N GLY A 136 12.08 7.36 -4.43
CA GLY A 136 10.82 6.73 -4.02
C GLY A 136 9.59 7.29 -4.75
N TYR A 137 8.42 7.05 -4.17
CA TYR A 137 7.14 7.60 -4.62
C TYR A 137 7.23 9.12 -4.80
N GLY A 138 6.81 9.61 -5.97
CA GLY A 138 6.88 11.02 -6.32
C GLY A 138 8.10 11.41 -7.17
N GLY A 139 9.02 10.47 -7.43
CA GLY A 139 10.06 10.55 -8.48
C GLY A 139 11.01 11.73 -8.35
N GLY A 140 12.21 11.46 -7.84
CA GLY A 140 13.20 12.50 -7.52
C GLY A 140 13.58 13.39 -8.71
N ALA A 141 13.75 14.68 -8.43
CA ALA A 141 14.45 15.57 -9.34
C ALA A 141 15.84 14.98 -9.67
N ILE A 142 16.28 15.11 -10.92
CA ILE A 142 17.64 14.73 -11.30
C ILE A 142 18.60 15.50 -10.39
N PRO A 143 19.44 14.81 -9.59
CA PRO A 143 20.40 15.47 -8.70
C PRO A 143 21.23 16.52 -9.43
N ASN A 144 21.64 17.56 -8.72
CA ASN A 144 22.32 18.68 -9.37
C ASN A 144 23.65 18.30 -10.04
N ASP A 145 24.30 17.26 -9.52
CA ASP A 145 25.57 16.72 -10.00
C ASP A 145 25.41 15.67 -11.11
N LEU A 146 24.19 15.37 -11.54
CA LEU A 146 23.88 14.46 -12.65
C LEU A 146 23.24 15.22 -13.82
N ASP A 147 23.57 14.79 -15.04
CA ASP A 147 22.98 15.27 -16.29
C ASP A 147 21.72 14.47 -16.66
N TYR A 148 21.65 13.20 -16.23
CA TYR A 148 20.54 12.31 -16.55
C TYR A 148 20.27 11.27 -15.46
N LEU A 149 19.08 10.66 -15.52
CA LEU A 149 18.74 9.44 -14.80
C LEU A 149 18.27 8.34 -15.76
N VAL A 150 18.59 7.09 -15.46
CA VAL A 150 17.95 5.92 -16.07
C VAL A 150 16.66 5.63 -15.29
N ILE A 151 15.52 5.65 -15.97
CA ILE A 151 14.19 5.42 -15.38
C ILE A 151 13.51 4.22 -16.06
N ARG A 152 12.54 3.61 -15.38
CA ARG A 152 11.67 2.58 -15.98
C ARG A 152 10.38 3.21 -16.49
N LYS A 153 9.94 2.82 -17.68
CA LYS A 153 8.69 3.27 -18.32
C LYS A 153 8.23 2.25 -19.35
N TYR A 154 6.95 2.24 -19.70
CA TYR A 154 6.46 1.41 -20.81
C TYR A 154 7.00 1.94 -22.15
N GLY A 155 7.73 1.07 -22.86
CA GLY A 155 7.93 1.16 -24.29
C GLY A 155 7.04 0.15 -25.00
N THR A 156 7.44 -0.24 -26.21
CA THR A 156 6.70 -1.18 -27.04
C THR A 156 7.62 -2.32 -27.46
N ASP A 157 7.15 -3.55 -27.28
CA ASP A 157 7.85 -4.75 -27.72
C ASP A 157 7.82 -4.88 -29.27
N LYS A 158 8.49 -5.90 -29.79
CA LYS A 158 8.53 -6.19 -31.23
C LYS A 158 7.17 -6.46 -31.89
N ASN A 159 6.13 -6.78 -31.10
CA ASN A 159 4.79 -7.10 -31.57
C ASN A 159 3.83 -5.91 -31.45
N GLY A 160 4.26 -4.79 -30.86
CA GLY A 160 3.38 -3.65 -30.60
C GLY A 160 2.76 -3.65 -29.21
N ASP A 161 3.06 -4.64 -28.36
CA ASP A 161 2.53 -4.72 -27.00
C ASP A 161 3.37 -3.87 -26.03
N PRO A 162 2.77 -3.31 -24.96
CA PRO A 162 3.54 -2.62 -23.93
C PRO A 162 4.58 -3.55 -23.28
N GLU A 163 5.78 -3.03 -23.07
CA GLU A 163 6.86 -3.69 -22.31
C GLU A 163 7.59 -2.67 -21.43
N VAL A 164 8.08 -3.09 -20.26
CA VAL A 164 8.89 -2.19 -19.42
C VAL A 164 10.29 -2.07 -20.02
N HIS A 165 10.69 -0.85 -20.36
CA HIS A 165 12.03 -0.53 -20.81
C HIS A 165 12.74 0.39 -19.82
N HIS A 166 14.06 0.43 -19.91
CA HIS A 166 14.84 1.54 -19.37
C HIS A 166 14.81 2.69 -20.37
N TRP A 167 14.68 3.91 -19.85
CA TRP A 167 14.73 5.15 -20.61
C TRP A 167 15.77 6.07 -20.01
N ILE A 168 16.43 6.86 -20.85
CA ILE A 168 17.28 7.97 -20.39
C ILE A 168 16.42 9.20 -20.24
N SER A 169 16.39 9.79 -19.04
CA SER A 169 15.78 11.10 -18.79
C SER A 169 16.85 12.16 -18.59
N LEU A 170 17.03 13.03 -19.58
CA LEU A 170 17.96 14.15 -19.54
C LEU A 170 17.37 15.33 -18.76
N LYS A 171 18.25 16.07 -18.07
CA LYS A 171 17.90 17.32 -17.38
C LYS A 171 17.39 18.38 -18.36
N ASN A 172 18.08 18.52 -19.48
CA ASN A 172 17.77 19.46 -20.55
C ASN A 172 17.51 18.69 -21.85
N ALA A 173 16.58 19.20 -22.67
CA ALA A 173 16.35 18.64 -24.00
C ALA A 173 17.55 19.00 -24.90
N PRO A 174 18.12 18.04 -25.64
CA PRO A 174 19.13 18.33 -26.66
C PRO A 174 18.58 19.31 -27.70
N VAL A 175 19.37 20.28 -28.14
CA VAL A 175 18.88 21.26 -29.11
C VAL A 175 18.73 20.62 -30.49
N LYS A 176 17.97 21.26 -31.38
CA LYS A 176 17.77 20.74 -32.72
C LYS A 176 19.10 20.54 -33.44
N GLY A 177 19.37 19.30 -33.87
CA GLY A 177 20.60 18.93 -34.58
C GLY A 177 21.71 18.37 -33.68
N ASP A 178 21.56 18.42 -32.34
CA ASP A 178 22.46 17.69 -31.44
C ASP A 178 22.36 16.19 -31.70
N LYS A 179 23.48 15.48 -31.59
CA LYS A 179 23.54 14.02 -31.63
C LYS A 179 23.59 13.47 -30.22
N VAL A 180 22.69 12.55 -29.86
CA VAL A 180 22.75 11.79 -28.61
C VAL A 180 23.16 10.37 -28.93
N GLU A 181 24.35 9.97 -28.49
CA GLU A 181 24.84 8.59 -28.64
C GLU A 181 24.81 7.88 -27.30
N ILE A 182 24.17 6.72 -27.25
CA ILE A 182 24.01 5.94 -26.03
C ILE A 182 24.55 4.54 -26.29
N THR A 183 25.55 4.13 -25.51
CA THR A 183 26.05 2.76 -25.47
C THR A 183 25.78 2.19 -24.08
N PHE A 184 25.27 0.97 -24.00
CA PHE A 184 24.96 0.33 -22.72
C PHE A 184 25.04 -1.19 -22.85
N SER A 185 25.30 -1.84 -21.73
CA SER A 185 25.16 -3.29 -21.60
C SER A 185 23.74 -3.63 -21.12
N TYR A 186 23.28 -4.84 -21.41
CA TYR A 186 22.03 -5.37 -20.88
C TYR A 186 22.20 -6.82 -20.44
N GLY A 187 21.43 -7.23 -19.44
CA GLY A 187 21.45 -8.58 -18.88
C GLY A 187 20.63 -8.67 -17.60
N GLU A 188 19.78 -9.68 -17.51
CA GLU A 188 18.92 -9.94 -16.35
C GLU A 188 19.60 -10.88 -15.36
N GLU A 189 19.55 -10.57 -14.06
CA GLU A 189 19.88 -11.53 -12.99
C GLU A 189 18.60 -12.26 -12.61
N ILE A 190 18.67 -13.59 -12.53
CA ILE A 190 17.53 -14.42 -12.10
C ILE A 190 17.68 -14.67 -10.60
N THR A 191 16.64 -14.29 -9.84
CA THR A 191 16.61 -14.37 -8.37
C THR A 191 15.26 -14.90 -7.91
N TYR A 192 15.02 -15.03 -6.61
CA TYR A 192 13.70 -15.40 -6.08
C TYR A 192 12.58 -14.50 -6.60
N GLU A 193 12.80 -13.18 -6.68
CA GLU A 193 11.82 -12.22 -7.22
C GLU A 193 12.01 -11.96 -8.72
N LYS A 194 11.03 -12.36 -9.52
CA LYS A 194 10.85 -11.97 -10.93
C LYS A 194 10.22 -10.58 -10.98
N THR A 195 10.94 -9.63 -11.56
CA THR A 195 10.54 -8.24 -11.69
C THR A 195 11.42 -7.54 -12.73
N THR A 196 10.90 -6.47 -13.34
CA THR A 196 11.65 -5.58 -14.22
C THR A 196 12.64 -4.65 -13.51
N ILE A 197 12.77 -4.75 -12.18
CA ILE A 197 13.77 -3.99 -11.40
C ILE A 197 15.16 -4.62 -11.59
N GLY A 198 16.03 -3.85 -12.22
CA GLY A 198 17.42 -4.17 -12.47
C GLY A 198 18.39 -3.64 -11.41
N LYS A 199 19.64 -4.05 -11.58
CA LYS A 199 20.81 -3.56 -10.84
C LYS A 199 21.74 -2.76 -11.74
N SER A 200 22.40 -1.74 -11.21
CA SER A 200 23.48 -1.02 -11.90
C SER A 200 24.73 -1.90 -12.07
N SER A 201 25.76 -1.39 -12.75
CA SER A 201 27.07 -2.07 -12.84
C SER A 201 27.76 -2.24 -11.48
N LYS A 202 27.34 -1.46 -10.48
CA LYS A 202 27.83 -1.54 -9.09
C LYS A 202 27.00 -2.51 -8.23
N GLY A 203 26.04 -3.21 -8.84
CA GLY A 203 25.10 -4.07 -8.13
C GLY A 203 23.98 -3.31 -7.42
N GLU A 204 23.85 -2.00 -7.59
CA GLU A 204 22.85 -1.22 -6.86
C GLU A 204 21.45 -1.37 -7.46
N LEU A 205 20.44 -1.66 -6.63
CA LEU A 205 19.06 -1.75 -7.09
C LEU A 205 18.55 -0.38 -7.52
N GLU A 206 17.89 -0.34 -8.66
CA GLU A 206 17.17 0.86 -9.09
C GLU A 206 15.84 1.02 -8.33
N SER A 207 15.18 2.14 -8.58
CA SER A 207 13.90 2.47 -7.97
C SER A 207 12.86 1.41 -8.30
N PRO A 208 12.11 0.95 -7.29
CA PRO A 208 10.98 0.08 -7.53
C PRO A 208 9.77 0.80 -8.15
N PHE A 209 9.84 2.12 -8.33
CA PHE A 209 8.84 2.92 -9.04
C PHE A 209 9.31 3.23 -10.46
N GLY A 210 8.36 3.31 -11.40
CA GLY A 210 8.57 3.76 -12.78
C GLY A 210 7.79 5.04 -13.11
N ASP A 211 8.16 5.66 -14.22
CA ASP A 211 7.42 6.73 -14.90
C ASP A 211 6.26 6.08 -15.66
N GLY A 212 5.16 5.87 -14.94
CA GLY A 212 3.94 5.25 -15.48
C GLY A 212 2.88 6.26 -15.89
N ASP A 213 1.71 5.74 -16.25
CA ASP A 213 0.52 6.50 -16.65
C ASP A 213 -0.34 6.97 -15.46
N VAL A 214 0.03 6.62 -14.23
CA VAL A 214 -0.71 6.98 -13.02
C VAL A 214 -0.16 8.30 -12.47
N SER A 215 -0.77 9.42 -12.87
CA SER A 215 -0.45 10.72 -12.28
C SER A 215 -1.11 10.87 -10.91
N PHE A 216 -0.31 11.18 -9.88
CA PHE A 216 -0.82 11.55 -8.55
C PHE A 216 -0.92 13.07 -8.34
N ASP A 217 -0.69 13.86 -9.40
CA ASP A 217 -1.00 15.29 -9.47
C ASP A 217 -1.12 15.70 -10.95
N ILE A 218 -2.33 15.99 -11.43
CA ILE A 218 -2.59 16.39 -12.82
C ILE A 218 -2.06 17.79 -13.17
N THR A 219 -1.70 18.59 -12.16
CA THR A 219 -1.13 19.94 -12.33
C THR A 219 0.39 19.95 -12.16
N ARG A 220 0.96 18.95 -11.48
CA ARG A 220 2.41 18.75 -11.28
C ARG A 220 2.76 17.26 -11.29
N PRO A 221 2.61 16.55 -12.42
CA PRO A 221 2.82 15.11 -12.47
C PRO A 221 4.22 14.75 -11.96
N THR A 222 4.27 13.96 -10.89
CA THR A 222 5.52 13.40 -10.38
C THR A 222 6.04 12.36 -11.36
N ARG A 223 7.29 12.50 -11.77
CA ARG A 223 7.88 11.79 -12.93
C ARG A 223 8.11 10.29 -12.72
N VAL A 224 8.03 9.75 -11.50
CA VAL A 224 8.24 8.32 -11.22
C VAL A 224 7.45 7.93 -9.96
N SER A 225 6.35 7.19 -10.09
CA SER A 225 5.50 6.85 -8.93
C SER A 225 4.64 5.59 -9.09
N SER A 226 4.75 4.91 -10.24
CA SER A 226 3.88 3.77 -10.57
C SER A 226 4.61 2.44 -10.45
N GLY A 227 3.96 1.42 -9.89
CA GLY A 227 4.33 0.03 -10.16
C GLY A 227 3.94 -0.32 -11.62
N LEU A 228 4.89 -0.82 -12.41
CA LEU A 228 4.72 -1.09 -13.84
C LEU A 228 4.39 -2.56 -14.15
N ASP A 229 4.56 -3.45 -13.19
CA ASP A 229 4.44 -4.89 -13.37
C ASP A 229 4.10 -5.58 -12.05
N PHE A 230 3.57 -6.79 -12.15
CA PHE A 230 3.52 -7.70 -11.01
C PHE A 230 4.94 -8.12 -10.61
N ARG A 231 5.13 -8.36 -9.32
CA ARG A 231 6.32 -9.02 -8.79
C ARG A 231 5.92 -10.43 -8.42
N GLU A 232 6.63 -11.42 -8.92
CA GLU A 232 6.30 -12.81 -8.67
C GLU A 232 7.53 -13.65 -8.36
N THR A 233 7.32 -14.87 -7.88
CA THR A 233 8.40 -15.84 -7.74
C THR A 233 8.92 -16.27 -9.12
N ASP A 234 10.25 -16.33 -9.29
CA ASP A 234 10.86 -16.73 -10.57
C ASP A 234 11.08 -18.24 -10.67
N ASP A 235 10.31 -18.92 -11.52
CA ASP A 235 10.43 -20.38 -11.72
C ASP A 235 11.80 -20.80 -12.24
N ARG A 236 12.54 -19.90 -12.93
CA ARG A 236 13.91 -20.19 -13.42
C ARG A 236 14.91 -20.34 -12.28
N ALA A 237 14.61 -19.79 -11.10
CA ALA A 237 15.44 -19.89 -9.90
C ALA A 237 15.15 -21.16 -9.07
N ILE A 238 14.11 -21.93 -9.43
CA ILE A 238 13.52 -22.94 -8.55
C ILE A 238 13.76 -24.35 -9.10
N LYS A 239 14.12 -25.28 -8.22
CA LYS A 239 14.20 -26.70 -8.52
C LYS A 239 13.57 -27.53 -7.42
N THR A 240 12.59 -28.37 -7.76
CA THR A 240 11.81 -29.17 -6.79
C THR A 240 12.02 -30.66 -6.99
N TYR A 241 12.24 -31.37 -5.89
CA TYR A 241 12.34 -32.82 -5.79
C TYR A 241 11.22 -33.34 -4.88
N ARG A 242 10.49 -34.36 -5.30
CA ARG A 242 9.39 -34.97 -4.53
C ARG A 242 9.67 -36.44 -4.25
N PHE A 243 9.22 -36.91 -3.10
CA PHE A 243 9.46 -38.24 -2.57
C PHE A 243 8.17 -38.84 -2.02
N ASP A 244 8.08 -40.15 -1.99
CA ASP A 244 6.88 -40.85 -1.52
C ASP A 244 6.70 -40.80 0.01
N ASN A 245 7.76 -40.48 0.76
CA ASN A 245 7.74 -40.44 2.20
C ASN A 245 8.34 -39.16 2.80
N SER A 246 7.71 -38.71 3.89
CA SER A 246 8.22 -37.62 4.71
C SER A 246 9.22 -38.17 5.71
N LYS A 247 10.49 -37.75 5.59
CA LYS A 247 11.57 -38.09 6.52
C LYS A 247 12.61 -36.98 6.56
N LYS A 248 13.50 -37.03 7.56
CA LYS A 248 14.72 -36.21 7.55
C LYS A 248 15.63 -36.68 6.41
N ARG A 249 16.10 -35.75 5.59
CA ARG A 249 17.02 -35.98 4.47
C ARG A 249 18.24 -35.10 4.62
N GLU A 250 19.40 -35.67 4.32
CA GLU A 250 20.66 -34.93 4.25
C GLU A 250 20.91 -34.52 2.80
N VAL A 251 21.13 -33.23 2.57
CA VAL A 251 21.32 -32.66 1.23
C VAL A 251 22.73 -32.10 1.12
N GLU A 252 23.43 -32.44 0.04
CA GLU A 252 24.70 -31.80 -0.34
C GLU A 252 24.59 -31.23 -1.76
N LEU A 253 24.84 -29.93 -1.90
CA LEU A 253 24.94 -29.24 -3.18
C LEU A 253 26.43 -28.99 -3.45
N LYS A 254 27.00 -29.65 -4.46
CA LYS A 254 28.43 -29.61 -4.72
C LYS A 254 28.73 -29.08 -6.12
N ILE A 255 29.61 -28.07 -6.21
CA ILE A 255 30.09 -27.55 -7.49
C ILE A 255 31.01 -28.60 -8.13
N LYS A 256 30.56 -29.21 -9.22
CA LYS A 256 31.36 -30.16 -10.01
C LYS A 256 32.42 -29.46 -10.85
N GLY A 257 32.10 -28.27 -11.36
CA GLY A 257 32.99 -27.46 -12.19
C GLY A 257 32.22 -26.52 -13.12
N ASN A 258 32.89 -26.04 -14.16
CA ASN A 258 32.30 -25.18 -15.18
C ASN A 258 31.27 -25.91 -16.04
N TYR A 259 30.15 -25.24 -16.31
CA TYR A 259 29.13 -25.74 -17.23
C TYR A 259 29.37 -25.19 -18.65
N LYS A 260 29.08 -25.99 -19.68
CA LYS A 260 29.24 -25.62 -21.11
C LYS A 260 30.62 -25.04 -21.48
N GLY A 261 31.69 -25.50 -20.82
CA GLY A 261 33.07 -25.13 -21.16
C GLY A 261 33.46 -23.69 -20.80
N THR A 262 32.74 -23.06 -19.86
CA THR A 262 33.12 -21.74 -19.34
C THR A 262 34.46 -21.79 -18.61
N LYS A 263 35.11 -20.63 -18.43
CA LYS A 263 36.50 -20.54 -17.93
C LYS A 263 36.65 -19.76 -16.62
N GLY A 264 35.61 -19.07 -16.16
CA GLY A 264 35.61 -18.35 -14.89
C GLY A 264 35.56 -19.31 -13.69
N ILE A 265 35.73 -18.75 -12.48
CA ILE A 265 35.63 -19.55 -11.25
C ILE A 265 34.17 -19.98 -11.07
N PRO A 266 33.85 -21.29 -11.09
CA PRO A 266 32.47 -21.75 -10.99
C PRO A 266 31.88 -21.35 -9.63
N TYR A 267 30.59 -20.98 -9.61
CA TYR A 267 29.91 -20.53 -8.40
C TYR A 267 28.56 -21.22 -8.19
N PHE A 268 28.00 -21.10 -6.98
CA PHE A 268 26.59 -21.38 -6.72
C PHE A 268 26.07 -20.37 -5.70
N ILE A 269 24.93 -19.74 -5.98
CA ILE A 269 24.26 -18.81 -5.05
C ILE A 269 23.05 -19.53 -4.47
N PHE A 270 23.15 -19.91 -3.20
CA PHE A 270 22.06 -20.49 -2.42
C PHE A 270 21.21 -19.37 -1.81
N ASN A 271 19.93 -19.27 -2.19
CA ASN A 271 19.01 -18.36 -1.53
C ASN A 271 18.35 -19.04 -0.32
N PHE A 272 17.64 -20.14 -0.53
CA PHE A 272 17.09 -20.98 0.54
C PHE A 272 16.66 -22.35 0.00
N ALA A 273 16.40 -23.28 0.90
CA ALA A 273 15.70 -24.53 0.59
C ALA A 273 14.44 -24.64 1.45
N THR A 274 13.42 -25.34 0.95
CA THR A 274 12.18 -25.57 1.69
C THR A 274 11.59 -26.95 1.42
N ASN A 275 10.87 -27.50 2.41
CA ASN A 275 10.16 -28.75 2.23
C ASN A 275 8.76 -28.58 1.61
N ARG A 276 8.29 -27.34 1.44
CA ARG A 276 7.04 -26.97 0.77
C ARG A 276 7.19 -25.58 0.18
N PHE A 277 7.15 -25.45 -1.13
CA PHE A 277 7.28 -24.14 -1.78
C PHE A 277 5.91 -23.50 -2.08
N PHE A 278 5.82 -22.19 -1.86
CA PHE A 278 4.65 -21.39 -2.22
C PHE A 278 5.06 -20.33 -3.25
N HIS A 279 4.39 -20.33 -4.40
CA HIS A 279 4.53 -19.28 -5.40
C HIS A 279 3.74 -18.03 -4.97
N PHE A 280 4.30 -16.86 -5.21
CA PHE A 280 3.65 -15.59 -4.86
C PHE A 280 3.65 -14.66 -6.06
N GLN A 281 2.56 -13.91 -6.22
CA GLN A 281 2.47 -12.76 -7.12
C GLN A 281 1.88 -11.59 -6.33
N ASN A 282 2.50 -10.42 -6.43
CA ASN A 282 2.08 -9.19 -5.77
C ASN A 282 1.90 -8.07 -6.81
N ALA A 283 0.83 -7.28 -6.65
CA ALA A 283 0.57 -6.07 -7.40
C ALA A 283 1.60 -4.96 -7.09
N GLY A 284 2.83 -5.10 -7.60
CA GLY A 284 3.85 -4.05 -7.65
C GLY A 284 4.03 -3.22 -6.37
N ILE A 285 4.33 -1.92 -6.51
CA ILE A 285 4.32 -0.96 -5.40
C ILE A 285 3.17 0.04 -5.59
N GLY A 286 2.43 0.30 -4.50
CA GLY A 286 1.43 1.36 -4.40
C GLY A 286 -0.02 0.91 -4.61
N GLY A 287 -0.23 -0.36 -5.01
CA GLY A 287 -1.54 -0.86 -5.43
C GLY A 287 -2.01 -0.24 -6.74
N TRP A 288 -3.07 -0.80 -7.32
CA TRP A 288 -3.62 -0.34 -8.59
C TRP A 288 -5.13 -0.11 -8.49
N LYS A 289 -5.65 0.75 -9.37
CA LYS A 289 -7.09 0.99 -9.47
C LYS A 289 -7.78 -0.24 -10.03
N LEU A 290 -8.99 -0.50 -9.56
CA LEU A 290 -9.81 -1.61 -10.03
C LEU A 290 -10.10 -1.56 -11.54
N THR A 291 -10.24 -0.35 -12.07
CA THR A 291 -10.35 -0.09 -13.51
C THR A 291 -9.14 -0.60 -14.32
N PHE A 292 -7.94 -0.64 -13.75
CA PHE A 292 -6.77 -1.21 -14.43
C PHE A 292 -6.88 -2.73 -14.50
N PHE A 293 -7.34 -3.37 -13.42
CA PHE A 293 -7.58 -4.81 -13.45
C PHE A 293 -8.61 -5.18 -14.50
N ASN A 294 -9.72 -4.43 -14.62
CA ASN A 294 -10.80 -4.71 -15.58
C ASN A 294 -10.48 -4.34 -17.03
N ASN A 295 -9.47 -3.52 -17.29
CA ASN A 295 -9.15 -3.08 -18.64
C ASN A 295 -8.54 -4.22 -19.47
N PRO A 296 -9.20 -4.71 -20.54
CA PRO A 296 -8.70 -5.84 -21.33
C PRO A 296 -7.44 -5.50 -22.15
N LYS A 297 -7.13 -4.20 -22.31
CA LYS A 297 -5.92 -3.68 -22.95
C LYS A 297 -4.75 -3.49 -21.97
N GLU A 298 -5.00 -3.64 -20.66
CA GLU A 298 -3.96 -3.50 -19.66
C GLU A 298 -3.07 -4.74 -19.66
N PHE A 299 -1.91 -4.61 -20.31
CA PHE A 299 -1.04 -5.75 -20.58
C PHE A 299 -0.32 -6.25 -19.32
N HIS A 300 0.18 -5.36 -18.45
CA HIS A 300 1.01 -5.77 -17.32
C HIS A 300 0.27 -5.87 -15.99
N ARG A 301 -0.86 -5.18 -15.83
CA ARG A 301 -1.57 -5.05 -14.55
C ARG A 301 -2.98 -5.67 -14.55
N GLY A 302 -3.47 -6.11 -15.72
CA GLY A 302 -4.85 -6.54 -15.92
C GLY A 302 -5.16 -7.94 -15.37
N TYR A 303 -6.45 -8.27 -15.28
CA TYR A 303 -6.95 -9.58 -14.79
C TYR A 303 -6.35 -10.78 -15.55
N LYS A 304 -6.00 -10.59 -16.83
CA LYS A 304 -5.38 -11.65 -17.65
C LYS A 304 -4.01 -12.08 -17.13
N LYS A 305 -3.22 -11.17 -16.56
CA LYS A 305 -1.91 -11.52 -15.97
C LYS A 305 -2.05 -12.27 -14.66
N ILE A 306 -3.05 -11.93 -13.84
CA ILE A 306 -3.41 -12.71 -12.65
C ILE A 306 -3.84 -14.12 -13.06
N ALA A 307 -4.73 -14.24 -14.05
CA ALA A 307 -5.18 -15.54 -14.54
C ALA A 307 -4.04 -16.37 -15.17
N ALA A 308 -3.07 -15.72 -15.82
CA ALA A 308 -1.89 -16.39 -16.39
C ALA A 308 -0.95 -16.94 -15.31
N PHE A 309 -0.81 -16.25 -14.17
CA PHE A 309 -0.10 -16.77 -13.01
C PHE A 309 -0.81 -17.97 -12.37
N SER A 310 -2.14 -18.07 -12.57
CA SER A 310 -2.98 -19.21 -12.14
C SER A 310 -2.89 -19.52 -10.64
N PRO A 311 -3.11 -18.53 -9.74
CA PRO A 311 -2.99 -18.74 -8.31
C PRO A 311 -4.11 -19.61 -7.75
N ASP A 312 -3.83 -20.45 -6.75
CA ASP A 312 -4.90 -21.15 -6.01
C ASP A 312 -5.78 -20.17 -5.22
N ILE A 313 -5.15 -19.12 -4.69
CA ILE A 313 -5.78 -18.07 -3.89
C ILE A 313 -5.40 -16.71 -4.45
N LEU A 314 -6.41 -15.93 -4.82
CA LEU A 314 -6.30 -14.50 -5.09
C LEU A 314 -6.76 -13.72 -3.87
N TYR A 315 -5.81 -13.07 -3.21
CA TYR A 315 -6.10 -12.16 -2.11
C TYR A 315 -6.10 -10.70 -2.58
N PHE A 316 -7.17 -9.98 -2.27
CA PHE A 316 -7.36 -8.59 -2.66
C PHE A 316 -7.57 -7.70 -1.42
N GLU A 317 -6.57 -6.90 -1.07
CA GLU A 317 -6.74 -5.86 -0.07
C GLU A 317 -7.55 -4.71 -0.68
N THR A 318 -8.82 -4.61 -0.30
CA THR A 318 -9.70 -3.55 -0.80
C THR A 318 -9.41 -2.27 -0.03
N THR A 319 -9.12 -1.22 -0.80
CA THR A 319 -8.96 0.16 -0.33
C THR A 319 -7.99 0.39 0.83
N PRO A 320 -6.78 -0.21 0.85
CA PRO A 320 -5.83 0.08 1.92
C PRO A 320 -5.48 1.57 1.96
N ASN A 321 -5.13 2.14 0.81
CA ASN A 321 -4.43 3.42 0.79
C ASN A 321 -5.35 4.65 0.72
N ASP A 322 -6.25 4.70 -0.26
CA ASP A 322 -6.95 5.94 -0.64
C ASP A 322 -8.27 5.67 -1.38
N ASP A 323 -9.38 6.27 -0.92
CA ASP A 323 -10.67 6.26 -1.63
C ASP A 323 -11.05 7.65 -2.19
N TRP A 324 -10.05 8.33 -2.75
CA TRP A 324 -10.20 9.69 -3.23
C TRP A 324 -11.04 9.83 -4.51
N GLY A 325 -11.19 8.71 -5.22
CA GLY A 325 -11.90 8.63 -6.50
C GLY A 325 -13.37 8.23 -6.39
N VAL A 326 -13.81 7.59 -5.29
CA VAL A 326 -15.23 7.25 -5.13
C VAL A 326 -16.00 8.49 -4.69
N LYS A 327 -16.51 9.16 -5.72
CA LYS A 327 -17.55 10.17 -5.62
C LYS A 327 -18.84 9.50 -5.12
N GLY A 328 -19.77 10.26 -4.56
CA GLY A 328 -21.07 9.72 -4.17
C GLY A 328 -21.64 10.23 -2.85
N TYR A 329 -20.99 11.22 -2.23
CA TYR A 329 -21.54 11.92 -1.08
C TYR A 329 -22.90 12.56 -1.41
N LYS A 330 -23.84 12.45 -0.47
CA LYS A 330 -25.23 12.90 -0.66
C LYS A 330 -25.61 14.14 0.14
N LEU A 331 -24.88 14.40 1.24
CA LEU A 331 -25.16 15.47 2.20
C LEU A 331 -23.94 16.36 2.35
N TYR A 332 -24.15 17.67 2.51
CA TYR A 332 -23.08 18.62 2.82
C TYR A 332 -23.53 19.73 3.76
N THR A 333 -22.57 20.36 4.42
CA THR A 333 -22.78 21.51 5.31
C THR A 333 -21.96 22.69 4.80
N GLU A 334 -22.54 23.89 4.89
CA GLU A 334 -21.94 25.16 4.52
C GLU A 334 -21.53 25.96 5.76
N TYR A 335 -20.27 26.41 5.76
CA TYR A 335 -19.67 27.24 6.80
C TYR A 335 -19.23 28.58 6.17
N PRO A 336 -20.10 29.60 6.19
CA PRO A 336 -19.79 30.88 5.58
C PRO A 336 -18.88 31.73 6.49
N ASN A 337 -18.17 32.67 5.88
CA ASN A 337 -17.46 33.75 6.55
C ASN A 337 -16.36 33.34 7.55
N PHE A 338 -15.67 32.24 7.32
CA PHE A 338 -14.51 31.88 8.13
C PHE A 338 -13.35 32.84 7.88
N SER A 339 -12.70 33.31 8.94
CA SER A 339 -11.38 33.93 8.83
C SER A 339 -10.33 32.88 8.43
N LEU A 340 -9.18 33.32 7.93
CA LEU A 340 -8.07 32.40 7.61
C LEU A 340 -7.63 31.56 8.83
N PRO A 341 -7.45 32.13 10.04
CA PRO A 341 -7.09 31.33 11.22
C PRO A 341 -8.14 30.29 11.61
N GLU A 342 -9.43 30.62 11.51
CA GLU A 342 -10.51 29.66 11.78
C GLU A 342 -10.49 28.51 10.77
N LEU A 343 -10.36 28.83 9.48
CA LEU A 343 -10.26 27.84 8.41
C LEU A 343 -9.02 26.93 8.57
N GLN A 344 -7.88 27.47 8.99
CA GLN A 344 -6.66 26.69 9.22
C GLN A 344 -6.69 25.87 10.52
N SER A 345 -7.62 26.17 11.44
CA SER A 345 -7.78 25.44 12.71
C SER A 345 -8.60 24.16 12.61
N ILE A 346 -9.24 23.92 11.45
CA ILE A 346 -10.21 22.85 11.29
C ILE A 346 -9.67 21.68 10.44
N ARG A 347 -10.27 20.51 10.66
CA ARG A 347 -10.07 19.33 9.82
C ARG A 347 -10.96 19.41 8.59
N THR A 348 -10.40 19.16 7.43
CA THR A 348 -11.06 19.44 6.15
C THR A 348 -11.79 18.25 5.55
N LEU A 349 -11.37 17.01 5.85
CA LEU A 349 -11.99 15.82 5.23
C LEU A 349 -13.36 15.43 5.83
N PRO A 350 -14.34 15.03 4.99
CA PRO A 350 -14.31 15.04 3.53
C PRO A 350 -14.63 16.44 2.97
N ILE A 351 -13.68 17.05 2.26
CA ILE A 351 -13.83 18.41 1.73
C ILE A 351 -14.75 18.45 0.51
N LYS A 352 -15.59 19.48 0.40
CA LYS A 352 -16.39 19.75 -0.80
C LYS A 352 -15.81 20.93 -1.59
N SER A 353 -15.63 22.07 -0.95
CA SER A 353 -15.04 23.27 -1.59
C SER A 353 -14.54 24.29 -0.56
N MET A 354 -13.66 25.17 -1.02
CA MET A 354 -13.25 26.40 -0.34
C MET A 354 -13.32 27.55 -1.34
N GLN A 355 -13.94 28.66 -0.95
CA GLN A 355 -14.04 29.85 -1.78
C GLN A 355 -13.75 31.11 -0.97
N TYR A 356 -12.71 31.84 -1.37
CA TYR A 356 -12.37 33.14 -0.82
C TYR A 356 -13.30 34.24 -1.35
N ASN A 357 -13.70 35.14 -0.44
CA ASN A 357 -14.47 36.33 -0.72
C ASN A 357 -13.61 37.58 -0.45
N ALA A 358 -13.17 38.22 -1.53
CA ALA A 358 -12.32 39.41 -1.46
C ALA A 358 -13.00 40.62 -0.80
N GLY A 359 -14.34 40.70 -0.85
CA GLY A 359 -15.09 41.82 -0.26
C GLY A 359 -15.11 41.81 1.27
N SER A 360 -14.98 40.63 1.88
CA SER A 360 -15.00 40.44 3.34
C SER A 360 -13.71 39.89 3.93
N ASP A 361 -12.73 39.53 3.09
CA ASP A 361 -11.49 38.83 3.49
C ASP A 361 -11.77 37.53 4.29
N THR A 362 -12.80 36.80 3.87
CA THR A 362 -13.25 35.55 4.51
C THR A 362 -13.39 34.41 3.50
N TYR A 363 -13.63 33.20 4.01
CA TYR A 363 -13.81 31.99 3.21
C TYR A 363 -15.18 31.37 3.46
N ASN A 364 -15.79 30.88 2.39
CA ASN A 364 -16.91 29.97 2.44
C ASN A 364 -16.38 28.54 2.29
N PHE A 365 -16.51 27.75 3.34
CA PHE A 365 -16.06 26.37 3.39
C PHE A 365 -17.26 25.42 3.30
N GLN A 366 -17.14 24.36 2.52
CA GLN A 366 -18.15 23.31 2.44
C GLN A 366 -17.53 21.94 2.69
N LYS A 367 -18.23 21.10 3.44
CA LYS A 367 -17.78 19.75 3.82
C LYS A 367 -18.87 18.72 3.52
N TRP A 368 -18.51 17.54 3.01
CA TRP A 368 -19.43 16.43 2.69
C TRP A 368 -19.93 15.69 3.95
N VAL A 369 -20.51 16.45 4.88
CA VAL A 369 -21.14 15.97 6.11
C VAL A 369 -22.49 16.64 6.28
N GLY A 370 -23.44 15.94 6.89
CA GLY A 370 -24.65 16.53 7.49
C GLY A 370 -24.57 16.46 9.01
N LYS A 371 -25.66 16.86 9.68
CA LYS A 371 -25.79 16.82 11.14
C LYS A 371 -26.97 15.95 11.55
N ILE A 372 -26.81 15.17 12.63
CA ILE A 372 -27.87 14.32 13.17
C ILE A 372 -28.88 15.20 13.92
N ASP A 373 -30.14 15.21 13.47
CA ASP A 373 -31.25 15.85 14.18
C ASP A 373 -31.85 14.89 15.21
N LYS A 374 -32.15 13.65 14.80
CA LYS A 374 -32.69 12.59 15.66
C LYS A 374 -32.07 11.25 15.32
N ILE A 375 -31.93 10.40 16.34
CA ILE A 375 -31.38 9.06 16.21
C ILE A 375 -32.20 8.07 17.03
N THR A 376 -32.46 6.90 16.45
CA THR A 376 -32.98 5.72 17.14
C THR A 376 -32.08 4.52 16.76
N PRO A 377 -32.25 3.34 17.38
CA PRO A 377 -31.51 2.17 16.94
C PRO A 377 -31.71 1.83 15.46
N ASN A 378 -32.86 2.14 14.86
CA ASN A 378 -33.19 1.73 13.48
C ASN A 378 -33.17 2.86 12.45
N THR A 379 -33.05 4.11 12.90
CA THR A 379 -33.20 5.27 12.02
C THR A 379 -32.31 6.44 12.41
N VAL A 380 -31.96 7.24 11.41
CA VAL A 380 -31.38 8.58 11.60
C VAL A 380 -32.17 9.59 10.78
N THR A 381 -32.49 10.73 11.40
CA THR A 381 -32.99 11.91 10.72
C THR A 381 -31.88 12.94 10.70
N PHE A 382 -31.56 13.45 9.52
CA PHE A 382 -30.54 14.48 9.38
C PHE A 382 -31.18 15.87 9.30
N LEU A 383 -30.51 16.85 9.91
CA LEU A 383 -30.92 18.23 9.92
C LEU A 383 -30.88 18.81 8.50
N THR A 384 -31.92 19.54 8.13
CA THR A 384 -31.98 20.29 6.87
C THR A 384 -32.39 21.72 7.19
N ASP A 385 -31.50 22.67 6.95
CA ASP A 385 -31.71 24.08 7.25
C ASP A 385 -30.94 24.98 6.25
N SER A 386 -30.64 26.23 6.64
CA SER A 386 -29.90 27.14 5.79
C SER A 386 -28.45 26.69 5.52
N GLN A 387 -27.84 25.88 6.39
CA GLN A 387 -26.45 25.41 6.30
C GLN A 387 -26.34 23.94 5.87
N HIS A 388 -27.27 23.08 6.29
CA HIS A 388 -27.24 21.64 6.07
C HIS A 388 -28.09 21.27 4.86
N LYS A 389 -27.45 20.72 3.83
CA LYS A 389 -28.03 20.55 2.49
C LYS A 389 -27.97 19.10 2.02
N ILE A 390 -28.97 18.74 1.21
CA ILE A 390 -28.98 17.51 0.42
C ILE A 390 -28.49 17.86 -1.00
N ASP A 391 -27.37 17.28 -1.42
CA ASP A 391 -26.89 17.41 -2.81
C ASP A 391 -27.66 16.47 -3.73
N THR A 392 -27.77 15.20 -3.34
CA THR A 392 -28.63 14.21 -4.01
C THR A 392 -29.35 13.35 -2.97
N PRO A 393 -30.63 12.97 -3.18
CA PRO A 393 -31.36 12.16 -2.20
C PRO A 393 -30.68 10.80 -1.93
N PRO A 394 -30.54 10.37 -0.67
CA PRO A 394 -30.14 9.00 -0.33
C PRO A 394 -31.02 7.96 -1.03
N GLN A 395 -30.41 6.86 -1.47
CA GLN A 395 -31.07 5.74 -2.13
C GLN A 395 -30.88 4.45 -1.34
N LYS A 396 -31.78 3.46 -1.54
CA LYS A 396 -31.57 2.11 -1.02
C LYS A 396 -30.23 1.57 -1.51
N GLY A 397 -29.44 1.02 -0.59
CA GLY A 397 -28.10 0.51 -0.87
C GLY A 397 -26.96 1.52 -0.72
N ASP A 398 -27.25 2.81 -0.51
CA ASP A 398 -26.23 3.74 -0.04
C ASP A 398 -25.81 3.38 1.40
N TYR A 399 -24.66 3.88 1.84
CA TYR A 399 -24.11 3.61 3.17
C TYR A 399 -24.07 4.90 3.98
N VAL A 400 -24.39 4.78 5.26
CA VAL A 400 -24.53 5.88 6.21
C VAL A 400 -23.55 5.71 7.35
N PHE A 401 -22.64 6.68 7.47
CA PHE A 401 -21.82 6.90 8.64
C PHE A 401 -22.63 7.70 9.67
N VAL A 402 -22.75 7.19 10.89
CA VAL A 402 -23.49 7.82 11.98
C VAL A 402 -22.56 8.04 13.18
N GLY A 403 -22.33 9.30 13.57
CA GLY A 403 -21.49 9.66 14.71
C GLY A 403 -20.35 10.59 14.32
N GLY A 404 -19.19 10.45 14.95
CA GLY A 404 -18.01 11.27 14.63
C GLY A 404 -16.74 10.47 14.82
N TYR A 405 -15.76 10.63 13.94
CA TYR A 405 -14.44 10.02 14.14
C TYR A 405 -13.49 11.03 14.77
N TYR A 406 -12.96 10.68 15.93
CA TYR A 406 -11.93 11.43 16.64
C TYR A 406 -10.63 10.64 16.61
N SER A 407 -10.58 9.46 17.21
CA SER A 407 -9.41 8.58 17.18
C SER A 407 -9.71 7.09 17.37
N ASN A 408 -10.98 6.73 17.58
CA ASN A 408 -11.39 5.37 17.87
C ASN A 408 -12.47 4.94 16.88
N ASN A 409 -12.27 3.78 16.24
CA ASN A 409 -13.20 3.26 15.23
C ASN A 409 -14.52 2.72 15.81
N LYS A 410 -14.72 2.82 17.13
CA LYS A 410 -16.01 2.63 17.83
C LYS A 410 -16.72 3.95 18.17
N GLU A 411 -16.26 5.10 17.67
CA GLU A 411 -16.95 6.40 17.84
C GLU A 411 -18.02 6.65 16.77
N TYR A 412 -18.14 5.75 15.80
CA TYR A 412 -19.14 5.79 14.75
C TYR A 412 -19.59 4.38 14.40
N VAL A 413 -20.72 4.29 13.72
CA VAL A 413 -21.18 3.06 13.08
C VAL A 413 -21.52 3.33 11.62
N VAL A 414 -21.49 2.26 10.82
CA VAL A 414 -21.97 2.30 9.44
C VAL A 414 -23.20 1.42 9.30
N ARG A 415 -24.16 1.89 8.52
CA ARG A 415 -25.38 1.17 8.15
C ARG A 415 -25.65 1.30 6.66
N LYS A 416 -26.40 0.35 6.11
CA LYS A 416 -26.90 0.44 4.74
C LYS A 416 -28.30 1.06 4.78
N VAL A 417 -28.59 1.93 3.82
CA VAL A 417 -29.91 2.52 3.63
C VAL A 417 -30.85 1.43 3.12
N GLU A 418 -31.84 1.07 3.92
CA GLU A 418 -32.94 0.20 3.46
C GLU A 418 -34.06 1.03 2.84
N LYS A 419 -34.36 2.19 3.45
CA LYS A 419 -35.38 3.13 2.97
C LYS A 419 -35.00 4.57 3.33
N TYR A 420 -35.38 5.52 2.48
CA TYR A 420 -35.28 6.96 2.74
C TYR A 420 -36.66 7.61 2.59
N ASP A 421 -37.11 8.31 3.64
CA ASP A 421 -38.29 9.16 3.62
C ASP A 421 -37.89 10.60 3.29
N LYS A 422 -38.32 11.07 2.12
CA LYS A 422 -38.02 12.41 1.62
C LYS A 422 -38.73 13.53 2.39
N THR A 423 -39.87 13.24 3.00
CA THR A 423 -40.67 14.24 3.71
C THR A 423 -40.10 14.54 5.09
N THR A 424 -39.65 13.49 5.78
CA THR A 424 -39.09 13.60 7.13
C THR A 424 -37.57 13.64 7.16
N HIS A 425 -36.92 13.50 6.00
CA HIS A 425 -35.47 13.36 5.86
C HIS A 425 -34.89 12.22 6.72
N GLN A 426 -35.68 11.16 6.90
CA GLN A 426 -35.34 10.02 7.73
C GLN A 426 -34.80 8.86 6.89
N ILE A 427 -33.69 8.29 7.32
CA ILE A 427 -33.14 7.06 6.79
C ILE A 427 -33.47 5.92 7.75
N PHE A 428 -33.92 4.80 7.18
CA PHE A 428 -34.10 3.53 7.86
C PHE A 428 -32.92 2.61 7.53
N PHE A 429 -32.34 2.03 8.57
CA PHE A 429 -31.20 1.12 8.45
C PHE A 429 -31.63 -0.29 8.05
N ASP A 430 -30.70 -1.00 7.42
CA ASP A 430 -30.79 -2.44 7.16
C ASP A 430 -30.82 -3.28 8.44
N ARG A 431 -30.24 -2.75 9.53
CA ARG A 431 -30.18 -3.40 10.84
C ARG A 431 -30.02 -2.38 11.99
N PRO A 432 -30.47 -2.72 13.21
CA PRO A 432 -30.39 -1.82 14.36
C PRO A 432 -28.94 -1.52 14.78
N ILE A 433 -28.69 -0.35 15.38
CA ILE A 433 -27.50 -0.01 16.16
C ILE A 433 -27.58 -0.72 17.52
N THR A 434 -26.54 -1.48 17.84
CA THR A 434 -26.42 -2.18 19.12
C THR A 434 -25.44 -1.45 20.06
N PRO A 435 -25.61 -1.56 21.39
CA PRO A 435 -24.74 -0.87 22.35
C PRO A 435 -23.26 -1.24 22.26
N ASP A 436 -22.93 -2.47 21.86
CA ASP A 436 -21.55 -2.97 21.85
C ASP A 436 -20.71 -2.47 20.66
N GLU A 437 -21.35 -1.88 19.66
CA GLU A 437 -20.68 -1.33 18.48
C GLU A 437 -20.04 0.04 18.74
N LEU A 438 -20.56 0.79 19.70
CA LEU A 438 -20.13 2.15 20.01
C LEU A 438 -19.42 2.23 21.35
N ILE A 439 -18.52 3.21 21.51
CA ILE A 439 -17.99 3.57 22.83
C ILE A 439 -19.02 4.28 23.71
N TYR A 440 -20.08 4.82 23.08
CA TYR A 440 -21.14 5.55 23.78
C TYR A 440 -22.15 4.56 24.34
N LYS A 441 -22.39 4.63 25.66
CA LYS A 441 -23.42 3.82 26.33
C LYS A 441 -24.84 4.19 25.92
N ASP A 442 -25.04 5.44 25.51
CA ASP A 442 -26.31 5.99 25.05
C ASP A 442 -26.13 6.67 23.69
N ILE A 443 -26.87 6.19 22.69
CA ILE A 443 -26.82 6.70 21.32
C ILE A 443 -27.37 8.13 21.20
N SER A 444 -28.10 8.64 22.20
CA SER A 444 -28.56 10.02 22.23
C SER A 444 -27.41 11.04 22.15
N VAL A 445 -26.20 10.64 22.60
CA VAL A 445 -24.97 11.43 22.47
C VAL A 445 -24.62 11.74 21.01
N LEU A 446 -25.08 10.92 20.06
CA LEU A 446 -24.85 11.15 18.63
C LEU A 446 -25.68 12.31 18.07
N GLN A 447 -26.71 12.77 18.80
CA GLN A 447 -27.50 13.92 18.36
C GLN A 447 -26.60 15.17 18.24
N GLY A 448 -26.67 15.84 17.09
CA GLY A 448 -25.79 16.96 16.76
C GLY A 448 -24.39 16.58 16.26
N MET A 449 -24.03 15.29 16.24
CA MET A 449 -22.80 14.83 15.58
C MET A 449 -22.98 14.72 14.05
N GLU A 450 -21.94 14.26 13.36
CA GLU A 450 -21.95 14.12 11.91
C GLU A 450 -22.80 12.94 11.45
N VAL A 451 -23.40 13.11 10.26
CA VAL A 451 -23.95 12.01 9.46
C VAL A 451 -23.43 12.16 8.05
N ARG A 452 -22.92 11.08 7.47
CA ARG A 452 -22.41 11.08 6.10
C ARG A 452 -23.10 9.98 5.34
N VAL A 453 -23.51 10.26 4.11
CA VAL A 453 -24.15 9.27 3.24
C VAL A 453 -23.37 9.23 1.94
N ARG A 454 -22.95 8.03 1.55
CA ARG A 454 -22.15 7.78 0.34
C ARG A 454 -22.65 6.56 -0.41
N SER A 455 -22.67 6.68 -1.74
CA SER A 455 -22.89 5.55 -2.64
C SER A 455 -21.58 4.87 -3.03
N PHE A 456 -21.52 3.54 -2.98
CA PHE A 456 -20.40 2.75 -3.50
C PHE A 456 -20.71 2.02 -4.81
N ALA A 457 -21.85 2.34 -5.45
CA ALA A 457 -22.33 1.60 -6.62
C ALA A 457 -21.29 1.50 -7.76
N ALA A 458 -20.47 2.54 -7.95
CA ALA A 458 -19.39 2.51 -8.95
C ALA A 458 -18.31 1.46 -8.62
N PHE A 459 -17.81 1.48 -7.38
CA PHE A 459 -16.82 0.50 -6.91
C PHE A 459 -17.40 -0.91 -6.93
N GLU A 460 -18.61 -1.10 -6.41
CA GLU A 460 -19.28 -2.40 -6.38
C GLU A 460 -19.42 -2.99 -7.78
N LYS A 461 -19.85 -2.19 -8.75
CA LYS A 461 -19.96 -2.61 -10.15
C LYS A 461 -18.61 -3.07 -10.70
N GLU A 462 -17.56 -2.26 -10.52
CA GLU A 462 -16.21 -2.60 -10.99
C GLU A 462 -15.67 -3.87 -10.31
N PHE A 463 -15.98 -4.08 -9.03
CA PHE A 463 -15.51 -5.26 -8.30
C PHE A 463 -16.21 -6.54 -8.73
N ARG A 464 -17.53 -6.47 -8.93
CA ARG A 464 -18.29 -7.60 -9.49
C ARG A 464 -17.86 -7.93 -10.91
N GLU A 465 -17.54 -6.93 -11.72
CA GLU A 465 -16.98 -7.13 -13.05
C GLU A 465 -15.63 -7.86 -12.97
N PHE A 466 -14.74 -7.45 -12.07
CA PHE A 466 -13.45 -8.11 -11.84
C PHE A 466 -13.61 -9.59 -11.45
N ILE A 467 -14.49 -9.87 -10.48
CA ILE A 467 -14.83 -11.25 -10.09
C ILE A 467 -15.30 -12.04 -11.31
N GLY A 468 -16.20 -11.45 -12.11
CA GLY A 468 -16.72 -12.08 -13.33
C GLY A 468 -15.61 -12.43 -14.34
N HIS A 469 -14.65 -11.52 -14.55
CA HIS A 469 -13.50 -11.76 -15.44
C HIS A 469 -12.62 -12.92 -14.94
N ILE A 470 -12.27 -12.93 -13.65
CA ILE A 470 -11.45 -14.00 -13.08
C ILE A 470 -12.18 -15.34 -13.12
N ARG A 471 -13.45 -15.39 -12.69
CA ARG A 471 -14.25 -16.62 -12.70
C ARG A 471 -14.45 -17.19 -14.11
N LYS A 472 -14.53 -16.34 -15.12
CA LYS A 472 -14.61 -16.77 -16.53
C LYS A 472 -13.33 -17.43 -17.02
N LEU A 473 -12.16 -16.92 -16.62
CA LEU A 473 -10.87 -17.47 -17.07
C LEU A 473 -10.40 -18.65 -16.22
N LYS A 474 -10.66 -18.60 -14.92
CA LYS A 474 -10.10 -19.50 -13.90
C LYS A 474 -11.13 -19.68 -12.76
N PRO A 475 -12.22 -20.44 -12.99
CA PRO A 475 -13.29 -20.62 -12.01
C PRO A 475 -12.82 -21.24 -10.68
N GLU A 476 -11.71 -21.97 -10.69
CA GLU A 476 -11.11 -22.66 -9.55
C GLU A 476 -10.41 -21.74 -8.52
N ILE A 477 -10.05 -20.51 -8.91
CA ILE A 477 -9.31 -19.59 -8.03
C ILE A 477 -10.16 -19.20 -6.83
N THR A 478 -9.68 -19.42 -5.61
CA THR A 478 -10.39 -18.89 -4.44
C THR A 478 -10.11 -17.40 -4.31
N ILE A 479 -11.17 -16.59 -4.29
CA ILE A 479 -11.04 -15.13 -4.18
C ILE A 479 -11.39 -14.73 -2.75
N THR A 480 -10.47 -14.01 -2.12
CA THR A 480 -10.66 -13.49 -0.76
C THR A 480 -10.26 -12.02 -0.71
N THR A 481 -10.89 -11.30 0.19
CA THR A 481 -10.78 -9.86 0.34
C THR A 481 -10.54 -9.50 1.80
N MET A 482 -9.91 -8.35 2.04
CA MET A 482 -9.89 -7.73 3.36
C MET A 482 -9.83 -6.23 3.17
N VAL A 483 -10.61 -5.52 3.97
CA VAL A 483 -10.63 -4.06 3.99
C VAL A 483 -9.57 -3.53 4.95
N ASN A 484 -9.24 -2.24 4.87
CA ASN A 484 -8.47 -1.58 5.93
C ASN A 484 -9.19 -1.74 7.28
N PRO A 485 -8.56 -2.35 8.31
CA PRO A 485 -9.26 -2.77 9.52
C PRO A 485 -9.63 -1.61 10.45
N LEU A 486 -8.78 -0.59 10.54
CA LEU A 486 -8.88 0.50 11.52
C LEU A 486 -8.40 1.83 10.90
N PRO A 487 -9.12 2.33 9.88
CA PRO A 487 -8.71 3.51 9.14
C PRO A 487 -8.84 4.79 9.97
N ILE A 488 -7.94 5.75 9.72
CA ILE A 488 -8.04 7.09 10.27
C ILE A 488 -8.92 7.94 9.36
N ILE A 489 -10.19 8.13 9.72
CA ILE A 489 -11.17 8.79 8.84
C ILE A 489 -10.78 10.23 8.50
N GLY A 490 -10.10 10.94 9.41
CA GLY A 490 -9.56 12.27 9.16
C GLY A 490 -8.43 12.34 8.12
N ALA A 491 -7.90 11.19 7.70
CA ALA A 491 -6.89 11.07 6.65
C ALA A 491 -7.31 10.18 5.49
N ARG A 492 -8.32 9.30 5.66
CA ARG A 492 -8.77 8.32 4.68
C ARG A 492 -10.25 7.95 4.89
N GLU A 493 -11.11 8.30 3.95
CA GLU A 493 -12.55 8.03 4.00
C GLU A 493 -12.86 6.57 3.60
N LEU A 494 -12.43 5.60 4.42
CA LEU A 494 -12.53 4.16 4.12
C LEU A 494 -13.68 3.45 4.87
N TRP A 495 -14.54 4.22 5.52
CA TRP A 495 -15.74 3.68 6.18
C TRP A 495 -16.70 3.06 5.15
N GLY A 496 -17.45 2.03 5.56
CA GLY A 496 -18.48 1.36 4.76
C GLY A 496 -18.00 0.24 3.83
N TYR A 497 -16.69 0.15 3.54
CA TYR A 497 -16.15 -0.96 2.76
C TYR A 497 -16.34 -2.31 3.46
N TRP A 498 -16.23 -2.38 4.79
CA TRP A 498 -16.46 -3.62 5.53
C TRP A 498 -17.85 -4.20 5.26
N ASP A 499 -18.88 -3.37 5.39
CA ASP A 499 -20.27 -3.75 5.12
C ASP A 499 -20.48 -4.12 3.66
N LEU A 500 -19.95 -3.32 2.73
CA LEU A 500 -20.03 -3.58 1.30
C LEU A 500 -19.41 -4.91 0.91
N MET A 501 -18.21 -5.21 1.40
CA MET A 501 -17.53 -6.45 1.08
C MET A 501 -18.24 -7.66 1.70
N ASN A 502 -18.84 -7.52 2.89
CA ASN A 502 -19.69 -8.57 3.46
C ASN A 502 -20.96 -8.80 2.63
N ASP A 503 -21.57 -7.75 2.08
CA ASP A 503 -22.73 -7.88 1.20
C ASP A 503 -22.36 -8.63 -0.09
N ILE A 504 -21.26 -8.23 -0.73
CA ILE A 504 -20.73 -8.90 -1.93
C ILE A 504 -20.39 -10.36 -1.62
N ALA A 505 -19.75 -10.64 -0.48
CA ALA A 505 -19.37 -11.98 -0.06
C ALA A 505 -20.58 -12.90 0.20
N ARG A 506 -21.74 -12.37 0.62
CA ARG A 506 -22.97 -13.18 0.77
C ARG A 506 -23.61 -13.54 -0.57
N GLU A 507 -23.39 -12.72 -1.59
CA GLU A 507 -24.00 -12.87 -2.92
C GLU A 507 -23.06 -13.52 -3.94
N THR A 508 -21.78 -13.69 -3.60
CA THR A 508 -20.74 -14.21 -4.48
C THR A 508 -19.89 -15.25 -3.75
N ALA A 509 -19.20 -16.13 -4.46
CA ALA A 509 -18.22 -17.05 -3.86
C ALA A 509 -16.89 -16.34 -3.56
N VAL A 510 -16.96 -15.22 -2.85
CA VAL A 510 -15.81 -14.43 -2.37
C VAL A 510 -15.86 -14.41 -0.85
N GLU A 511 -14.71 -14.62 -0.20
CA GLU A 511 -14.60 -14.48 1.25
C GLU A 511 -14.12 -13.07 1.63
N ASN A 512 -14.65 -12.50 2.71
CA ASN A 512 -14.14 -11.27 3.31
C ASN A 512 -13.56 -11.59 4.69
N LEU A 513 -12.24 -11.44 4.84
CA LEU A 513 -11.50 -11.84 6.03
C LEU A 513 -11.80 -10.91 7.21
N GLU A 514 -11.92 -11.49 8.40
CA GLU A 514 -12.27 -10.77 9.63
C GLU A 514 -11.24 -9.71 10.05
N ILE A 515 -11.74 -8.52 10.40
CA ILE A 515 -10.92 -7.42 10.95
C ILE A 515 -10.94 -7.34 12.48
N LYS A 516 -11.75 -8.15 13.16
CA LYS A 516 -11.89 -8.15 14.62
C LYS A 516 -10.56 -8.29 15.37
N PRO A 517 -9.59 -9.14 14.95
CA PRO A 517 -8.32 -9.26 15.67
C PRO A 517 -7.53 -7.95 15.77
N PHE A 518 -7.71 -7.01 14.83
CA PHE A 518 -7.10 -5.68 14.92
C PHE A 518 -7.72 -4.83 16.03
N TYR A 519 -9.05 -4.88 16.18
CA TYR A 519 -9.73 -4.22 17.29
C TYR A 519 -9.26 -4.82 18.62
N ASP A 520 -9.28 -6.14 18.74
CA ASP A 520 -8.90 -6.83 19.97
C ASP A 520 -7.46 -6.51 20.37
N TYR A 521 -6.53 -6.52 19.40
CA TYR A 521 -5.15 -6.10 19.64
C TYR A 521 -5.07 -4.63 20.06
N GLN A 522 -5.64 -3.72 19.28
CA GLN A 522 -5.45 -2.28 19.48
C GLN A 522 -6.00 -1.78 20.83
N TYR A 523 -7.15 -2.32 21.24
CA TYR A 523 -7.81 -1.90 22.49
C TYR A 523 -7.40 -2.73 23.72
N SER A 524 -6.59 -3.78 23.55
CA SER A 524 -5.94 -4.49 24.66
C SER A 524 -4.55 -3.94 25.02
N GLN A 525 -3.98 -3.03 24.23
CA GLN A 525 -2.65 -2.48 24.51
C GLN A 525 -2.63 -1.66 25.80
N THR A 526 -1.53 -1.78 26.56
CA THR A 526 -1.31 -0.97 27.77
C THR A 526 -1.25 0.52 27.42
N ARG A 527 -1.91 1.35 28.24
CA ARG A 527 -1.81 2.82 28.16
C ARG A 527 -0.52 3.27 28.84
N ASP A 528 0.56 3.23 28.09
CA ASP A 528 1.94 3.43 28.55
C ASP A 528 2.40 4.89 28.52
N LYS A 529 1.59 5.79 27.95
CA LYS A 529 1.87 7.23 27.92
C LYS A 529 0.78 8.03 28.61
N GLU A 530 1.21 9.07 29.30
CA GLU A 530 0.35 9.98 30.04
C GLU A 530 0.69 11.44 29.71
N VAL A 531 -0.32 12.30 29.67
CA VAL A 531 -0.21 13.74 29.47
C VAL A 531 -1.28 14.47 30.28
N PHE A 532 -1.03 15.75 30.59
CA PHE A 532 -1.94 16.60 31.35
C PHE A 532 -2.31 17.83 30.52
N VAL A 533 -3.59 18.20 30.57
CA VAL A 533 -4.13 19.40 29.92
C VAL A 533 -4.80 20.26 30.98
N ASP A 534 -4.47 21.54 31.02
CA ASP A 534 -5.15 22.49 31.91
C ASP A 534 -6.50 22.88 31.29
N ALA A 535 -7.58 22.71 32.06
CA ALA A 535 -8.95 23.03 31.63
C ALA A 535 -9.13 24.48 31.18
N SER A 536 -8.32 25.41 31.69
CA SER A 536 -8.33 26.83 31.26
C SER A 536 -7.90 27.04 29.80
N THR A 537 -7.27 26.05 29.18
CA THR A 537 -6.87 26.10 27.76
C THR A 537 -7.97 25.70 26.78
N LEU A 538 -9.11 25.21 27.28
CA LEU A 538 -10.25 24.81 26.46
C LEU A 538 -10.83 26.02 25.70
N LYS A 539 -11.02 25.88 24.40
CA LYS A 539 -11.62 26.89 23.51
C LYS A 539 -12.69 26.27 22.62
N ALA A 540 -13.72 27.05 22.28
CA ALA A 540 -14.77 26.59 21.39
C ALA A 540 -14.22 26.39 19.96
N ASN A 541 -14.53 25.25 19.36
CA ASN A 541 -14.21 24.95 17.97
C ASN A 541 -15.18 25.68 17.02
N PRO A 542 -14.69 26.35 15.97
CA PRO A 542 -15.53 27.17 15.10
C PRO A 542 -16.53 26.36 14.26
N LEU A 543 -16.29 25.08 13.98
CA LEU A 543 -17.24 24.23 13.24
C LEU A 543 -18.31 23.60 14.13
N THR A 544 -17.90 23.10 15.29
CA THR A 544 -18.74 22.20 16.10
C THR A 544 -19.28 22.87 17.35
N GLY A 545 -18.66 23.96 17.81
CA GLY A 545 -18.96 24.60 19.09
C GLY A 545 -18.46 23.82 20.31
N TYR A 546 -17.87 22.64 20.13
CA TYR A 546 -17.30 21.86 21.23
C TYR A 546 -16.11 22.55 21.86
N MET A 547 -15.91 22.33 23.16
CA MET A 547 -14.75 22.87 23.88
C MET A 547 -13.55 21.95 23.69
N GLU A 548 -12.45 22.51 23.21
CA GLU A 548 -11.29 21.76 22.74
C GLU A 548 -9.97 22.33 23.23
N ALA A 549 -9.00 21.47 23.48
CA ALA A 549 -7.64 21.87 23.85
C ALA A 549 -6.60 21.06 23.08
N LYS A 550 -5.56 21.75 22.60
CA LYS A 550 -4.42 21.10 21.95
C LYS A 550 -3.57 20.36 22.99
N ILE A 551 -3.18 19.14 22.64
CA ILE A 551 -2.28 18.32 23.45
C ILE A 551 -0.87 18.49 22.89
N ASN A 552 0.00 19.17 23.64
CA ASN A 552 1.36 19.50 23.22
C ASN A 552 2.35 18.37 23.51
N GLY A 553 3.51 18.40 22.85
CA GLY A 553 4.66 17.53 23.17
C GLY A 553 4.61 16.10 22.61
N LEU A 554 3.77 15.85 21.59
CA LEU A 554 3.64 14.54 20.95
C LEU A 554 3.97 14.61 19.45
N ASP A 555 4.55 13.52 18.95
CA ASP A 555 4.76 13.32 17.53
C ASP A 555 3.40 13.13 16.85
N GLY A 556 3.14 13.83 15.74
CA GLY A 556 1.83 13.87 15.05
C GLY A 556 1.39 12.54 14.41
N LYS A 557 1.78 11.42 15.00
CA LYS A 557 1.46 10.05 14.58
C LYS A 557 0.12 9.59 15.15
N ASN A 558 -0.44 8.57 14.52
CA ASN A 558 -1.62 7.86 15.00
C ASN A 558 -1.44 7.42 16.47
N ARG A 559 -2.47 7.58 17.29
CA ARG A 559 -2.54 7.16 18.70
C ARG A 559 -3.97 6.75 19.01
N GLN A 560 -4.13 5.66 19.78
CA GLN A 560 -5.42 5.06 20.10
C GLN A 560 -5.44 4.51 21.54
N ASN A 561 -6.60 3.93 21.93
CA ASN A 561 -6.88 3.41 23.28
C ASN A 561 -6.71 4.45 24.40
N TYR A 562 -7.46 5.56 24.29
CA TYR A 562 -7.42 6.64 25.26
C TYR A 562 -8.24 6.36 26.51
N GLU A 563 -7.84 7.03 27.58
CA GLU A 563 -8.56 7.23 28.83
C GLU A 563 -8.46 8.73 29.14
N VAL A 564 -9.55 9.36 29.55
CA VAL A 564 -9.58 10.80 29.86
C VAL A 564 -10.15 10.97 31.25
N ILE A 565 -9.29 11.31 32.20
CA ILE A 565 -9.62 11.38 33.62
C ILE A 565 -9.84 12.84 34.01
N VAL A 566 -11.06 13.13 34.47
CA VAL A 566 -11.45 14.42 35.04
C VAL A 566 -11.92 14.17 36.46
N ASN A 567 -11.31 14.83 37.45
CA ASN A 567 -11.63 14.68 38.87
C ASN A 567 -11.66 13.19 39.32
N GLY A 568 -10.70 12.40 38.85
CA GLY A 568 -10.55 10.98 39.19
C GLY A 568 -11.53 10.03 38.50
N LYS A 569 -12.34 10.49 37.55
CA LYS A 569 -13.27 9.65 36.76
C LYS A 569 -12.88 9.63 35.29
N ASP A 570 -12.87 8.44 34.69
CA ASP A 570 -12.74 8.32 33.24
C ASP A 570 -14.05 8.79 32.57
N VAL A 571 -13.90 9.80 31.73
CA VAL A 571 -14.98 10.44 30.98
C VAL A 571 -14.83 10.25 29.46
N TYR A 572 -13.87 9.42 29.02
CA TYR A 572 -13.71 9.11 27.60
C TYR A 572 -14.96 8.38 27.06
N GLY A 573 -15.49 8.83 25.91
CA GLY A 573 -16.72 8.30 25.32
C GLY A 573 -18.00 8.63 26.07
N SER A 574 -17.94 9.42 27.15
CA SER A 574 -19.14 9.93 27.84
C SER A 574 -19.21 11.44 27.76
N ASP A 575 -18.21 12.17 28.24
CA ASP A 575 -18.14 13.63 28.14
C ASP A 575 -17.06 14.10 27.17
N ALA A 576 -15.99 13.32 26.99
CA ALA A 576 -14.84 13.72 26.19
C ALA A 576 -14.33 12.63 25.23
N VAL A 577 -13.63 13.06 24.20
CA VAL A 577 -12.93 12.22 23.21
C VAL A 577 -11.61 12.89 22.81
N VAL A 578 -10.72 12.17 22.13
CA VAL A 578 -9.43 12.71 21.67
C VAL A 578 -9.35 12.57 20.16
N ARG A 579 -9.02 13.65 19.45
CA ARG A 579 -8.82 13.64 18.01
C ARG A 579 -7.40 13.29 17.62
N ASN A 580 -7.29 12.36 16.67
CA ASN A 580 -6.04 11.85 16.14
C ASN A 580 -5.27 12.94 15.36
N PRO A 581 -3.96 13.15 15.57
CA PRO A 581 -3.22 14.19 14.84
C PRO A 581 -3.01 13.90 13.36
N TYR A 582 -3.09 12.62 12.93
CA TYR A 582 -2.91 12.24 11.54
C TYR A 582 -4.18 12.54 10.73
N ALA A 583 -4.41 13.81 10.43
CA ALA A 583 -5.57 14.27 9.67
C ALA A 583 -5.21 15.43 8.73
N TYR A 584 -5.93 15.54 7.63
CA TYR A 584 -5.80 16.67 6.72
C TYR A 584 -6.45 17.93 7.31
N GLY A 585 -5.75 19.05 7.11
CA GLY A 585 -6.30 20.39 7.21
C GLY A 585 -5.82 21.25 6.05
N VAL A 586 -6.18 22.53 6.08
CA VAL A 586 -5.79 23.50 5.07
C VAL A 586 -4.28 23.67 5.03
N ASP A 587 -3.72 23.77 3.81
CA ASP A 587 -2.31 24.10 3.63
C ASP A 587 -2.03 25.51 4.16
N THR A 588 -1.22 25.59 5.22
CA THR A 588 -0.94 26.84 5.94
C THR A 588 -0.07 27.80 5.14
N ASP A 589 0.57 27.34 4.06
CA ASP A 589 1.41 28.16 3.18
C ASP A 589 0.58 28.94 2.14
N LEU A 590 -0.71 28.59 1.98
CA LEU A 590 -1.62 29.17 1.00
C LEU A 590 -2.59 30.15 1.65
N LYS A 591 -3.02 31.15 0.88
CA LYS A 591 -3.94 32.20 1.34
C LYS A 591 -4.80 32.76 0.21
N LYS A 592 -5.88 33.44 0.59
CA LYS A 592 -6.82 34.13 -0.29
C LYS A 592 -7.25 33.24 -1.46
N GLU A 593 -7.18 33.74 -2.69
CA GLU A 593 -7.58 33.02 -3.89
C GLU A 593 -6.76 31.74 -4.14
N GLU A 594 -5.55 31.61 -3.57
CA GLU A 594 -4.73 30.41 -3.70
C GLU A 594 -5.36 29.19 -3.01
N LEU A 595 -6.27 29.42 -2.04
CA LEU A 595 -7.04 28.40 -1.33
C LEU A 595 -8.36 28.04 -2.02
N ASN A 596 -8.75 28.74 -3.08
CA ASN A 596 -9.95 28.38 -3.83
C ASN A 596 -9.80 26.94 -4.35
N MET A 597 -10.80 26.11 -4.07
CA MET A 597 -10.85 24.74 -4.56
C MET A 597 -12.26 24.18 -4.71
N ASP A 598 -12.39 23.27 -5.67
CA ASP A 598 -13.56 22.40 -5.85
C ASP A 598 -13.09 20.96 -5.93
N TYR A 599 -13.49 20.14 -4.94
CA TYR A 599 -13.11 18.73 -4.85
C TYR A 599 -13.40 17.95 -6.13
N ARG A 600 -14.52 18.26 -6.83
CA ARG A 600 -14.92 17.52 -8.04
C ARG A 600 -13.96 17.75 -9.21
N LYS A 601 -13.23 18.87 -9.20
CA LYS A 601 -12.29 19.29 -10.25
C LYS A 601 -10.84 18.98 -9.88
N GLU A 602 -10.46 19.29 -8.64
CA GLU A 602 -9.06 19.28 -8.21
C GLU A 602 -8.69 18.04 -7.39
N GLY A 603 -9.69 17.27 -6.95
CA GLY A 603 -9.50 16.13 -6.08
C GLY A 603 -9.31 16.54 -4.61
N VAL A 604 -9.22 15.53 -3.74
CA VAL A 604 -9.32 15.70 -2.29
C VAL A 604 -8.03 16.14 -1.63
N ARG A 605 -6.87 16.04 -2.29
CA ARG A 605 -5.58 16.46 -1.73
C ARG A 605 -5.24 17.90 -2.08
N ALA A 606 -6.00 18.52 -2.97
CA ALA A 606 -5.81 19.91 -3.35
C ALA A 606 -5.87 20.80 -2.10
N LYS A 607 -4.88 21.70 -1.98
CA LYS A 607 -4.84 22.76 -0.94
C LYS A 607 -4.84 22.25 0.49
N GLN A 608 -4.45 20.99 0.72
CA GLN A 608 -4.47 20.37 2.04
C GLN A 608 -3.15 19.66 2.35
N LYS A 609 -2.82 19.60 3.64
CA LYS A 609 -1.66 18.87 4.17
C LYS A 609 -2.06 18.12 5.44
N ILE A 610 -1.35 17.03 5.75
CA ILE A 610 -1.44 16.41 7.08
C ILE A 610 -0.66 17.29 8.06
N ASN A 611 -1.37 18.19 8.73
CA ASN A 611 -0.78 19.21 9.60
C ASN A 611 -1.56 19.44 10.91
N GLN A 612 -2.57 18.61 11.16
CA GLN A 612 -3.44 18.74 12.32
C GLN A 612 -2.72 18.28 13.60
N LYS A 613 -3.24 18.75 14.75
CA LYS A 613 -2.70 18.41 16.07
C LYS A 613 -3.64 17.47 16.80
N MET A 614 -3.09 16.83 17.83
CA MET A 614 -3.89 16.02 18.71
C MET A 614 -4.64 16.94 19.67
N GLU A 615 -5.94 16.69 19.82
CA GLU A 615 -6.84 17.60 20.53
C GLU A 615 -7.77 16.82 21.45
N LEU A 616 -7.90 17.27 22.69
CA LEU A 616 -8.97 16.85 23.57
C LEU A 616 -10.25 17.60 23.18
N VAL A 617 -11.38 16.90 23.11
CA VAL A 617 -12.68 17.47 22.77
C VAL A 617 -13.70 17.07 23.83
N PHE A 618 -14.38 18.05 24.42
CA PHE A 618 -15.54 17.81 25.28
C PHE A 618 -16.83 17.93 24.47
N LEU A 619 -17.54 16.81 24.34
CA LEU A 619 -18.85 16.70 23.71
C LEU A 619 -19.94 17.31 24.60
N LYS A 620 -19.74 17.23 25.92
CA LYS A 620 -20.56 17.86 26.95
C LYS A 620 -19.76 18.03 28.24
N ASN A 621 -20.31 18.76 29.21
CA ASN A 621 -19.76 18.91 30.56
C ASN A 621 -18.25 19.28 30.64
N PRO A 622 -17.75 20.25 29.86
CA PRO A 622 -16.34 20.64 29.93
C PRO A 622 -16.00 21.17 31.35
N PRO A 623 -14.89 20.74 31.97
CA PRO A 623 -14.45 21.26 33.25
C PRO A 623 -14.03 22.73 33.10
N LYS A 624 -14.33 23.55 34.10
CA LYS A 624 -13.98 24.98 34.08
C LYS A 624 -12.58 25.28 34.62
N SER A 625 -12.00 24.35 35.37
CA SER A 625 -10.69 24.50 36.02
C SER A 625 -10.12 23.13 36.39
N GLY A 626 -8.83 23.09 36.73
CA GLY A 626 -8.12 21.87 37.13
C GLY A 626 -7.36 21.21 35.99
N GLN A 627 -6.71 20.09 36.31
CA GLN A 627 -5.98 19.28 35.33
C GLN A 627 -6.83 18.12 34.82
N ILE A 628 -6.78 17.91 33.51
CA ILE A 628 -7.34 16.77 32.81
C ILE A 628 -6.19 15.82 32.51
N HIS A 629 -6.28 14.59 32.99
CA HIS A 629 -5.24 13.56 32.81
C HIS A 629 -5.65 12.64 31.66
N ILE A 630 -4.77 12.47 30.68
CA ILE A 630 -5.04 11.64 29.50
C ILE A 630 -4.00 10.55 29.43
N ARG A 631 -4.44 9.30 29.27
CA ARG A 631 -3.58 8.12 29.14
C ARG A 631 -3.88 7.41 27.82
N PHE A 632 -2.87 6.92 27.13
CA PHE A 632 -3.05 6.24 25.83
C PHE A 632 -1.92 5.27 25.51
N SER A 633 -2.14 4.41 24.51
CA SER A 633 -1.14 3.46 24.01
C SER A 633 -0.26 4.10 22.93
N THR A 634 1.07 3.95 23.06
CA THR A 634 2.02 4.29 21.99
C THR A 634 2.09 3.21 20.90
N LYS A 635 1.69 1.98 21.24
CA LYS A 635 1.59 0.86 20.29
C LYS A 635 0.33 1.02 19.43
N ASN A 636 0.52 0.86 18.13
CA ASN A 636 -0.58 0.77 17.16
C ASN A 636 -0.33 -0.39 16.20
N TRP A 637 -1.41 -0.88 15.59
CA TRP A 637 -1.32 -1.83 14.48
C TRP A 637 -0.67 -1.21 13.23
N SER A 638 -0.86 0.10 13.02
CA SER A 638 -0.25 0.85 11.91
C SER A 638 0.04 2.29 12.32
N GLY A 639 1.21 2.80 11.89
CA GLY A 639 1.66 4.16 12.18
C GLY A 639 0.82 5.26 11.54
N ASP A 640 0.21 4.96 10.40
CA ASP A 640 -0.71 5.86 9.68
C ASP A 640 -2.14 5.32 9.61
N GLY A 641 -2.44 4.20 10.30
CA GLY A 641 -3.76 3.56 10.29
C GLY A 641 -4.12 2.95 8.93
N CYS A 642 -3.13 2.49 8.19
CA CYS A 642 -3.30 1.88 6.88
C CYS A 642 -2.22 0.84 6.60
N HIS A 643 -0.96 1.26 6.60
CA HIS A 643 0.13 0.41 6.17
C HIS A 643 0.75 -0.32 7.35
N VAL A 644 0.96 -1.63 7.18
CA VAL A 644 1.85 -2.39 8.05
C VAL A 644 3.30 -2.16 7.64
N ARG A 645 4.19 -2.02 8.63
CA ARG A 645 5.62 -1.99 8.40
C ARG A 645 6.19 -3.37 8.71
N THR A 646 7.06 -3.88 7.82
CA THR A 646 7.75 -5.15 8.07
C THR A 646 8.41 -5.15 9.45
N GLY A 647 8.05 -6.13 10.29
CA GLY A 647 8.60 -6.31 11.62
C GLY A 647 7.83 -5.64 12.76
N ASP A 648 6.78 -4.86 12.46
CA ASP A 648 5.87 -4.35 13.50
C ASP A 648 4.81 -5.39 13.92
N GLU A 649 4.10 -5.12 15.02
CA GLU A 649 3.03 -6.00 15.51
C GLU A 649 1.84 -6.10 14.54
N GLY A 650 1.55 -5.03 13.79
CA GLY A 650 0.52 -5.05 12.74
C GLY A 650 0.77 -6.12 11.70
N SER A 651 2.01 -6.21 11.21
CA SER A 651 2.43 -7.21 10.23
C SER A 651 2.32 -8.64 10.75
N LYS A 652 2.44 -8.85 12.08
CA LYS A 652 2.20 -10.15 12.72
C LYS A 652 0.72 -10.49 12.77
N ILE A 653 -0.15 -9.53 13.10
CA ILE A 653 -1.61 -9.73 13.13
C ILE A 653 -2.13 -10.04 11.73
N TYR A 654 -1.75 -9.25 10.73
CA TYR A 654 -2.04 -9.55 9.32
C TYR A 654 -1.57 -10.96 8.97
N GLY A 655 -0.30 -11.27 9.26
CA GLY A 655 0.29 -12.59 9.02
C GLY A 655 -0.49 -13.74 9.66
N ALA A 656 -1.01 -13.56 10.88
CA ALA A 656 -1.81 -14.55 11.59
C ALA A 656 -3.19 -14.76 10.95
N ILE A 657 -3.90 -13.69 10.56
CA ILE A 657 -5.20 -13.80 9.89
C ILE A 657 -5.06 -14.53 8.56
N TYR A 658 -4.04 -14.17 7.76
CA TYR A 658 -3.73 -14.93 6.55
C TYR A 658 -3.41 -16.38 6.86
N TYR A 659 -2.55 -16.61 7.85
CA TYR A 659 -2.15 -17.95 8.24
C TYR A 659 -3.35 -18.83 8.58
N ASP A 660 -4.31 -18.32 9.38
CA ASP A 660 -5.50 -19.06 9.77
C ASP A 660 -6.38 -19.37 8.56
N TYR A 661 -6.56 -18.39 7.66
CA TYR A 661 -7.28 -18.57 6.41
C TYR A 661 -6.63 -19.64 5.52
N PHE A 662 -5.33 -19.52 5.24
CA PHE A 662 -4.59 -20.51 4.44
C PHE A 662 -4.61 -21.90 5.09
N SER A 663 -4.58 -21.98 6.42
CA SER A 663 -4.65 -23.25 7.14
C SER A 663 -5.99 -23.96 6.93
N LYS A 664 -7.10 -23.22 7.04
CA LYS A 664 -8.46 -23.73 6.78
C LYS A 664 -8.60 -24.18 5.33
N PHE A 665 -8.07 -23.39 4.39
CA PHE A 665 -8.12 -23.74 2.97
C PHE A 665 -7.37 -25.04 2.68
N ILE A 666 -6.12 -25.17 3.15
CA ILE A 666 -5.31 -26.37 2.94
C ILE A 666 -5.95 -27.60 3.60
N SER A 667 -6.57 -27.47 4.78
CA SER A 667 -7.26 -28.59 5.42
C SER A 667 -8.48 -29.06 4.63
N ASN A 668 -9.12 -28.17 3.87
CA ASN A 668 -10.30 -28.50 3.05
C ASN A 668 -9.94 -29.08 1.66
N LEU A 669 -8.67 -28.98 1.24
CA LEU A 669 -8.16 -29.61 0.02
C LEU A 669 -7.70 -31.06 0.21
N LYS A 670 -7.61 -31.53 1.46
CA LYS A 670 -7.35 -32.92 1.83
C LYS A 670 -8.67 -33.64 2.09
#